data_AF-A0A8C3PAK9-F1
#
_entry.id   AF-A0A8C3PAK9-F1
#
_cell.length_a   1.000
_cell.length_b   1.000
_cell.length_c   1.000
_cell.angle_alpha   90.00
_cell.angle_beta   90.00
_cell.angle_gamma   90.00
#
_symmetry.space_group_name_H-M   'P 1'
#
loop_
_entity.id
_entity.type
_entity.pdbx_description
1 polymer ?
#
loop_
_entity_poly.entity_id
_entity_poly.type
_entity_poly.pdbx_seq_one_letter_code
_entity_poly.pdbx_strand_id
1 'polypeptide(L)'
;MAAASAELQGKYQKLAQEYSKLRAQNQVLKKGVMDEQANSASLKEQLKMRDQSLRKLQQEMDSLTFRNQQLAKRVELLQDELALSEAKGKKNKKSGESSSQLSQEQKSVFDEDLQKKIEENERLHIQFFEADEQHKRLESELKNRLEVLETDAAQHQAVVDSLTRKYIDTIEKLQNDKTKLEIKSQTLEREAKECRFRAEECQQQLKNLHADLGRRLDDSLCIINEKVPFNDTRSSQYNALNVPLHNRRCQLKLRDIAGQALAFVQDLVTALLNFHTYMEQRVQIFPIDSATDTISPLNQKFSQYLHENASYVRPLEEGMLHLFESITEDTVTVLETTVKLKVFSEHLTSYTCFLRKILPYQLKSLEEECESSLCTAALRARNLELHNDMKKITAVFEKLHVYVSLIVLPSIKPEGLLRTNYSSVFIHIAAGLHGFHNVMKEISKHYSQKAALEHELPTATQKLITTNDCILSSVVALTNGAGKIASFFSNNLDHFTASLSCGPKGGTEFISPLSAECMLQYKKKAVAYMKSLKKPYSDSVPYEEALANRRVLLSSTESREGLAQQVQQSLEKIAKLEQEKEHWMLEAQLAKIKLEKENQKLKSSLSGQLIEPMPENSVLLNAAEGEREEAIKKTSREPVKRMSLIFSSGQEVIDLIFVGTAFVCN
;
A
#
# COMPACT_ATOMS: atom_id res chain seq x y z
N MET A 1 -37.66 -4.75 -21.63
CA MET A 1 -38.15 -4.98 -20.25
C MET A 1 -38.07 -6.45 -19.83
N ALA A 2 -38.78 -7.37 -20.49
CA ALA A 2 -38.92 -8.78 -20.06
C ALA A 2 -37.62 -9.47 -19.58
N ALA A 3 -36.52 -9.39 -20.35
CA ALA A 3 -35.24 -10.00 -19.96
C ALA A 3 -34.67 -9.46 -18.63
N ALA A 4 -34.77 -8.16 -18.36
CA ALA A 4 -34.33 -7.56 -17.10
C ALA A 4 -35.23 -7.98 -15.92
N SER A 5 -36.53 -8.15 -16.16
CA SER A 5 -37.46 -8.72 -15.17
C SER A 5 -37.10 -10.16 -14.84
N ALA A 6 -36.80 -10.99 -15.85
CA ALA A 6 -36.37 -12.38 -15.66
C ALA A 6 -35.02 -12.49 -14.93
N GLU A 7 -34.05 -11.63 -15.25
CA GLU A 7 -32.75 -11.62 -14.54
C GLU A 7 -32.91 -11.17 -13.07
N LEU A 8 -33.74 -10.16 -12.81
CA LEU A 8 -34.05 -9.70 -11.45
C LEU A 8 -34.81 -10.77 -10.66
N GLN A 9 -35.80 -11.42 -11.26
CA GLN A 9 -36.53 -12.54 -10.69
C GLN A 9 -35.60 -13.72 -10.37
N GLY A 10 -34.64 -14.04 -11.26
CA GLY A 10 -33.61 -15.04 -11.02
C GLY A 10 -32.67 -14.69 -9.86
N LYS A 11 -32.34 -13.40 -9.67
CA LYS A 11 -31.56 -12.92 -8.50
C LYS A 11 -32.36 -13.06 -7.20
N TYR A 12 -33.63 -12.66 -7.18
CA TYR A 12 -34.52 -12.87 -6.03
C TYR A 12 -34.69 -14.37 -5.71
N GLN A 13 -34.83 -15.23 -6.72
CA GLN A 13 -34.98 -16.67 -6.51
C GLN A 13 -33.71 -17.32 -5.96
N LYS A 14 -32.51 -16.89 -6.39
CA LYS A 14 -31.23 -17.31 -5.79
C LYS A 14 -31.12 -16.85 -4.33
N LEU A 15 -31.43 -15.59 -4.04
CA LEU A 15 -31.41 -15.05 -2.68
C LEU A 15 -32.38 -15.79 -1.75
N ALA A 16 -33.58 -16.12 -2.24
CA ALA A 16 -34.56 -16.93 -1.50
C ALA A 16 -34.07 -18.37 -1.24
N GLN A 17 -33.34 -18.98 -2.17
CA GLN A 17 -32.71 -20.29 -1.98
C GLN A 17 -31.56 -20.23 -0.94
N GLU A 18 -30.73 -19.19 -0.98
CA GLU A 18 -29.64 -19.00 0.00
C GLU A 18 -30.18 -18.70 1.41
N TYR A 19 -31.19 -17.84 1.52
CA TYR A 19 -31.91 -17.62 2.78
C TYR A 19 -32.54 -18.91 3.31
N SER A 20 -33.10 -19.75 2.44
CA SER A 20 -33.66 -21.05 2.83
C SER A 20 -32.59 -22.03 3.34
N LYS A 21 -31.41 -22.07 2.69
CA LYS A 21 -30.25 -22.85 3.17
C LYS A 21 -29.75 -22.36 4.53
N LEU A 22 -29.58 -21.05 4.70
CA LEU A 22 -29.17 -20.43 5.97
C LEU A 22 -30.19 -20.70 7.08
N ARG A 23 -31.50 -20.66 6.78
CA ARG A 23 -32.57 -20.99 7.72
C ARG A 23 -32.52 -22.47 8.16
N ALA A 24 -32.30 -23.39 7.23
CA ALA A 24 -32.13 -24.81 7.54
C ALA A 24 -30.88 -25.08 8.39
N GLN A 25 -29.74 -24.47 8.05
CA GLN A 25 -28.50 -24.55 8.83
C GLN A 25 -28.69 -23.99 10.25
N ASN A 26 -29.40 -22.86 10.40
CA ASN A 26 -29.74 -22.30 11.72
C ASN A 26 -30.66 -23.22 12.53
N GLN A 27 -31.58 -23.96 11.90
CA GLN A 27 -32.40 -24.95 12.61
C GLN A 27 -31.56 -26.14 13.10
N VAL A 28 -30.63 -26.64 12.30
CA VAL A 28 -29.70 -27.73 12.71
C VAL A 28 -28.78 -27.26 13.84
N LEU A 29 -28.17 -26.08 13.73
CA LEU A 29 -27.32 -25.49 14.77
C LEU A 29 -28.10 -25.24 16.06
N LYS A 30 -29.30 -24.66 15.98
CA LYS A 30 -30.17 -24.47 17.16
C LYS A 30 -30.53 -25.80 17.81
N LYS A 31 -30.80 -26.86 17.03
CA LYS A 31 -31.04 -28.19 17.59
C LYS A 31 -29.80 -28.73 18.32
N GLY A 32 -28.63 -28.67 17.68
CA GLY A 32 -27.37 -29.10 18.32
C GLY A 32 -27.08 -28.38 19.63
N VAL A 33 -27.35 -27.07 19.72
CA VAL A 33 -27.22 -26.29 20.97
C VAL A 33 -28.20 -26.75 22.04
N MET A 34 -29.46 -27.08 21.70
CA MET A 34 -30.43 -27.61 22.67
C MET A 34 -30.08 -29.03 23.12
N ASP A 35 -29.69 -29.90 22.18
CA ASP A 35 -29.27 -31.28 22.46
C ASP A 35 -28.04 -31.28 23.39
N GLU A 36 -27.06 -30.39 23.16
CA GLU A 36 -25.87 -30.25 24.00
C GLU A 36 -26.17 -29.63 25.38
N GLN A 37 -27.10 -28.65 25.45
CA GLN A 37 -27.57 -28.12 26.74
C GLN A 37 -28.28 -29.19 27.58
N ALA A 38 -29.06 -30.08 26.95
CA ALA A 38 -29.70 -31.21 27.61
C ALA A 38 -28.67 -32.25 28.10
N ASN A 39 -27.66 -32.58 27.29
CA ASN A 39 -26.54 -33.43 27.69
C ASN A 39 -25.78 -32.85 28.88
N SER A 40 -25.45 -31.55 28.85
CA SER A 40 -24.77 -30.85 29.93
C SER A 40 -25.58 -30.87 31.23
N ALA A 41 -26.90 -30.66 31.16
CA ALA A 41 -27.79 -30.78 32.32
C ALA A 41 -27.83 -32.21 32.89
N SER A 42 -27.92 -33.23 32.03
CA SER A 42 -27.89 -34.64 32.44
C SER A 42 -26.58 -35.02 33.12
N LEU A 43 -25.43 -34.64 32.53
CA LEU A 43 -24.11 -34.86 33.12
C LEU A 43 -23.96 -34.17 34.48
N LYS A 44 -24.47 -32.94 34.61
CA LYS A 44 -24.44 -32.19 35.88
C LYS A 44 -25.26 -32.86 36.98
N GLU A 45 -26.39 -33.47 36.66
CA GLU A 45 -27.19 -34.22 37.64
C GLU A 45 -26.55 -35.57 38.01
N GLN A 46 -26.01 -36.29 37.02
CA GLN A 46 -25.23 -37.51 37.26
C GLN A 46 -24.03 -37.24 38.18
N LEU A 47 -23.33 -36.12 37.98
CA LEU A 47 -22.20 -35.69 38.81
C LEU A 47 -22.65 -35.46 40.27
N LYS A 48 -23.74 -34.70 40.51
CA LYS A 48 -24.31 -34.56 41.87
C LYS A 48 -24.65 -35.90 42.52
N MET A 49 -25.23 -36.84 41.76
CA MET A 49 -25.58 -38.17 42.28
C MET A 49 -24.34 -38.98 42.64
N ARG A 50 -23.25 -38.87 41.87
CA ARG A 50 -21.95 -39.45 42.23
C ARG A 50 -21.35 -38.79 43.47
N ASP A 51 -21.41 -37.45 43.60
CA ASP A 51 -20.94 -36.73 44.80
C ASP A 51 -21.73 -37.08 46.06
N GLN A 52 -23.03 -37.38 45.94
CA GLN A 52 -23.83 -37.88 47.05
C GLN A 52 -23.45 -39.32 47.40
N SER A 53 -23.24 -40.19 46.41
CA SER A 53 -22.79 -41.56 46.62
C SER A 53 -21.40 -41.64 47.25
N LEU A 54 -20.46 -40.81 46.81
CA LEU A 54 -19.11 -40.71 47.38
C LEU A 54 -19.16 -40.27 48.85
N ARG A 55 -19.99 -39.27 49.20
CA ARG A 55 -20.14 -38.84 50.60
C ARG A 55 -20.74 -39.92 51.50
N LYS A 56 -21.66 -40.75 50.99
CA LYS A 56 -22.17 -41.92 51.74
C LYS A 56 -21.07 -42.97 51.95
N LEU A 57 -20.36 -43.35 50.88
CA LEU A 57 -19.26 -44.31 50.94
C LEU A 57 -18.11 -43.83 51.84
N GLN A 58 -17.84 -42.52 51.88
CA GLN A 58 -16.89 -41.93 52.82
C GLN A 58 -17.37 -42.09 54.27
N GLN A 59 -18.63 -41.77 54.57
CA GLN A 59 -19.20 -41.97 55.92
C GLN A 59 -19.20 -43.43 56.36
N GLU A 60 -19.44 -44.37 55.44
CA GLU A 60 -19.31 -45.81 55.67
C GLU A 60 -17.85 -46.20 55.93
N MET A 61 -16.89 -45.70 55.14
CA MET A 61 -15.46 -45.94 55.33
C MET A 61 -14.95 -45.35 56.66
N ASP A 62 -15.40 -44.15 57.04
CA ASP A 62 -15.06 -43.50 58.31
C ASP A 62 -15.64 -44.30 59.49
N SER A 63 -16.88 -44.78 59.38
CA SER A 63 -17.51 -45.65 60.39
C SER A 63 -16.82 -47.01 60.51
N LEU A 64 -16.37 -47.60 59.40
CA LEU A 64 -15.59 -48.85 59.40
C LEU A 64 -14.18 -48.62 59.97
N THR A 65 -13.55 -47.49 59.65
CA THR A 65 -12.26 -47.08 60.20
C THR A 65 -12.35 -46.89 61.71
N PHE A 66 -13.40 -46.22 62.21
CA PHE A 66 -13.63 -46.07 63.65
C PHE A 66 -13.84 -47.43 64.35
N ARG A 67 -14.63 -48.34 63.77
CA ARG A 67 -14.80 -49.71 64.29
C ARG A 67 -13.49 -50.49 64.28
N ASN A 68 -12.69 -50.39 63.22
CA ASN A 68 -11.37 -51.01 63.13
C ASN A 68 -10.37 -50.42 64.14
N GLN A 69 -10.41 -49.11 64.41
CA GLN A 69 -9.61 -48.48 65.47
C GLN A 69 -10.06 -48.93 66.87
N GLN A 70 -11.36 -49.10 67.10
CA GLN A 70 -11.89 -49.64 68.36
C GLN A 70 -11.52 -51.11 68.57
N LEU A 71 -11.57 -51.92 67.50
CA LEU A 71 -11.10 -53.31 67.51
C LEU A 71 -9.58 -53.38 67.70
N ALA A 72 -8.80 -52.55 67.01
CA ALA A 72 -7.36 -52.46 67.17
C ALA A 72 -6.98 -52.13 68.62
N LYS A 73 -7.59 -51.10 69.23
CA LYS A 73 -7.38 -50.79 70.65
C LYS A 73 -7.81 -51.90 71.61
N ARG A 74 -8.84 -52.67 71.26
CA ARG A 74 -9.25 -53.85 72.06
C ARG A 74 -8.25 -55.00 71.91
N VAL A 75 -7.67 -55.20 70.72
CA VAL A 75 -6.61 -56.18 70.47
C VAL A 75 -5.30 -55.76 71.14
N GLU A 76 -4.96 -54.47 71.10
CA GLU A 76 -3.83 -53.84 71.80
C GLU A 76 -3.94 -54.06 73.31
N LEU A 77 -5.09 -53.75 73.93
CA LEU A 77 -5.34 -54.05 75.34
C LEU A 77 -5.30 -55.55 75.67
N LEU A 78 -5.82 -56.42 74.79
CA LEU A 78 -5.72 -57.88 74.98
C LEU A 78 -4.28 -58.40 74.78
N GLN A 79 -3.46 -57.71 73.98
CA GLN A 79 -2.04 -58.00 73.81
C GLN A 79 -1.21 -57.49 74.99
N ASP A 80 -1.57 -56.36 75.59
CA ASP A 80 -1.01 -55.88 76.86
C ASP A 80 -1.39 -56.82 78.03
N GLU A 81 -2.65 -57.25 78.12
CA GLU A 81 -3.11 -58.26 79.10
C GLU A 81 -2.37 -59.59 78.90
N LEU A 82 -2.17 -60.03 77.65
CA LEU A 82 -1.35 -61.22 77.34
C LEU A 82 0.11 -61.01 77.71
N ALA A 83 0.75 -59.88 77.39
CA ALA A 83 2.15 -59.61 77.73
C ALA A 83 2.38 -59.54 79.26
N LEU A 84 1.43 -58.94 79.99
CA LEU A 84 1.41 -58.93 81.45
C LEU A 84 1.20 -60.34 82.04
N SER A 85 0.45 -61.21 81.36
CA SER A 85 0.27 -62.61 81.74
C SER A 85 1.48 -63.50 81.38
N GLU A 86 2.10 -63.30 80.22
CA GLU A 86 3.27 -64.08 79.76
C GLU A 86 4.55 -63.73 80.55
N ALA A 87 4.59 -62.56 81.20
CA ALA A 87 5.56 -62.25 82.25
C ALA A 87 5.47 -63.20 83.48
N LYS A 88 4.41 -64.02 83.61
CA LYS A 88 4.30 -65.10 84.62
C LYS A 88 3.54 -66.35 84.13
N GLY A 89 4.18 -67.22 83.34
CA GLY A 89 3.69 -68.62 83.25
C GLY A 89 4.34 -69.55 82.24
N LYS A 90 5.01 -70.61 82.71
CA LYS A 90 5.45 -71.74 81.86
C LYS A 90 4.39 -72.86 81.83
N LYS A 91 4.19 -73.43 80.64
CA LYS A 91 3.86 -74.85 80.34
C LYS A 91 2.52 -75.46 80.84
N ASN A 92 1.74 -75.86 79.82
CA ASN A 92 1.11 -77.19 79.62
C ASN A 92 -0.18 -77.67 80.36
N LYS A 93 -1.13 -78.07 79.49
CA LYS A 93 -1.87 -79.36 79.46
C LYS A 93 -3.06 -79.61 80.42
N LYS A 94 -4.21 -79.94 79.80
CA LYS A 94 -5.39 -80.71 80.26
C LYS A 94 -5.89 -81.54 79.06
N SER A 95 -6.80 -82.53 79.14
CA SER A 95 -7.63 -83.07 80.25
C SER A 95 -7.84 -84.60 80.11
N GLY A 96 -8.64 -85.22 80.98
CA GLY A 96 -8.96 -86.67 81.03
C GLY A 96 -8.30 -87.36 82.24
N GLU A 97 -8.94 -87.68 83.39
CA GLU A 97 -10.33 -88.12 83.68
C GLU A 97 -10.58 -89.58 83.21
N SER A 98 -11.13 -90.52 83.99
CA SER A 98 -11.97 -90.44 85.21
C SER A 98 -11.79 -91.66 86.17
N SER A 99 -12.60 -91.71 87.26
CA SER A 99 -12.89 -92.90 88.12
C SER A 99 -11.81 -93.41 89.09
N SER A 100 -12.14 -94.09 90.21
CA SER A 100 -13.32 -94.04 91.11
C SER A 100 -13.14 -94.98 92.31
N GLN A 101 -13.57 -94.57 93.51
CA GLN A 101 -13.82 -95.47 94.69
C GLN A 101 -12.55 -96.18 95.25
N LEU A 102 -12.53 -96.80 96.44
CA LEU A 102 -13.51 -96.91 97.54
C LEU A 102 -12.76 -96.92 98.90
N SER A 103 -13.51 -97.11 99.98
CA SER A 103 -13.08 -97.13 101.40
C SER A 103 -11.80 -97.90 101.72
N GLN A 104 -10.95 -97.19 102.48
CA GLN A 104 -10.44 -97.55 103.81
C GLN A 104 -9.61 -98.82 104.03
N GLU A 105 -8.50 -98.62 104.77
CA GLU A 105 -8.01 -99.51 105.84
C GLU A 105 -7.47 -100.91 105.44
N GLN A 106 -6.28 -101.36 105.85
CA GLN A 106 -5.18 -100.76 106.64
C GLN A 106 -3.83 -101.22 106.03
N LYS A 107 -2.80 -100.38 106.14
CA LYS A 107 -1.35 -100.70 106.04
C LYS A 107 -0.93 -101.95 105.19
N SER A 108 -0.49 -101.68 103.94
CA SER A 108 0.45 -102.49 103.12
C SER A 108 -0.09 -103.67 102.28
N VAL A 109 -0.20 -103.46 100.95
CA VAL A 109 -0.39 -104.47 99.87
C VAL A 109 0.27 -103.93 98.59
N PHE A 110 1.06 -104.71 97.83
CA PHE A 110 1.65 -104.23 96.56
C PHE A 110 2.07 -105.27 95.46
N ASP A 111 2.13 -106.60 95.71
CA ASP A 111 3.01 -107.50 94.91
C ASP A 111 2.38 -108.46 93.85
N GLU A 112 1.06 -108.51 93.61
CA GLU A 112 0.43 -109.69 92.92
C GLU A 112 -0.02 -109.57 91.42
N ASP A 113 -0.08 -108.39 90.78
CA ASP A 113 -0.95 -108.17 89.59
C ASP A 113 -0.40 -108.51 88.18
N LEU A 114 0.71 -109.26 88.04
CA LEU A 114 1.50 -109.25 86.79
C LEU A 114 1.05 -110.20 85.63
N GLN A 115 0.32 -111.28 85.90
CA GLN A 115 0.41 -112.51 85.08
C GLN A 115 -0.40 -112.56 83.75
N LYS A 116 -1.42 -111.71 83.53
CA LYS A 116 -2.54 -112.01 82.60
C LYS A 116 -2.40 -111.63 81.10
N LYS A 117 -1.20 -111.36 80.56
CA LYS A 117 -1.04 -110.57 79.31
C LYS A 117 -0.60 -111.27 78.01
N ILE A 118 -0.48 -112.61 77.96
CA ILE A 118 0.35 -113.27 76.92
C ILE A 118 -0.42 -113.89 75.73
N GLU A 119 -1.60 -114.48 75.94
CA GLU A 119 -2.20 -115.43 74.98
C GLU A 119 -2.92 -114.80 73.76
N GLU A 120 -3.02 -113.47 73.70
CA GLU A 120 -3.83 -112.74 72.70
C GLU A 120 -3.21 -112.66 71.29
N ASN A 121 -1.94 -113.06 71.12
CA ASN A 121 -1.11 -112.71 69.96
C ASN A 121 -1.33 -113.57 68.69
N GLU A 122 -1.52 -114.88 68.81
CA GLU A 122 -1.25 -115.81 67.70
C GLU A 122 -2.31 -115.75 66.57
N ARG A 123 -3.58 -115.58 66.92
CA ARG A 123 -4.71 -115.58 65.97
C ARG A 123 -4.61 -114.50 64.90
N LEU A 124 -3.84 -113.45 65.16
CA LEU A 124 -3.63 -112.31 64.26
C LEU A 124 -2.86 -112.68 62.97
N HIS A 125 -2.08 -113.78 62.98
CA HIS A 125 -1.09 -114.03 61.93
C HIS A 125 -1.65 -114.57 60.60
N ILE A 126 -2.70 -115.40 60.61
CA ILE A 126 -3.25 -115.99 59.35
C ILE A 126 -4.12 -114.97 58.61
N GLN A 127 -4.92 -114.19 59.35
CA GLN A 127 -5.77 -113.14 58.81
C GLN A 127 -4.97 -112.01 58.10
N PHE A 128 -3.66 -111.94 58.37
CA PHE A 128 -2.71 -111.03 57.73
C PHE A 128 -2.41 -111.39 56.26
N PHE A 129 -2.33 -112.68 55.90
CA PHE A 129 -1.81 -113.10 54.58
C PHE A 129 -2.83 -112.97 53.44
N GLU A 130 -4.10 -113.34 53.68
CA GLU A 130 -5.14 -113.16 52.66
C GLU A 130 -5.47 -111.68 52.43
N ALA A 131 -5.29 -110.84 53.46
CA ALA A 131 -5.33 -109.39 53.33
C ALA A 131 -4.18 -108.87 52.44
N ASP A 132 -2.96 -109.41 52.57
CA ASP A 132 -1.78 -108.97 51.81
C ASP A 132 -1.90 -109.21 50.28
N GLU A 133 -2.47 -110.33 49.83
CA GLU A 133 -2.71 -110.54 48.38
C GLU A 133 -3.85 -109.69 47.83
N GLN A 134 -4.91 -109.44 48.62
CA GLN A 134 -5.95 -108.49 48.23
C GLN A 134 -5.41 -107.06 48.20
N HIS A 135 -4.55 -106.70 49.15
CA HIS A 135 -3.81 -105.43 49.16
C HIS A 135 -2.97 -105.27 47.89
N LYS A 136 -2.14 -106.24 47.47
CA LYS A 136 -1.29 -106.09 46.26
C LYS A 136 -2.08 -105.81 44.98
N ARG A 137 -3.25 -106.45 44.80
CA ARG A 137 -4.10 -106.19 43.62
C ARG A 137 -4.72 -104.80 43.67
N LEU A 138 -5.27 -104.43 44.83
CA LEU A 138 -5.77 -103.08 45.09
C LEU A 138 -4.65 -102.04 44.87
N GLU A 139 -3.44 -102.32 45.32
CA GLU A 139 -2.26 -101.47 45.18
C GLU A 139 -1.85 -101.29 43.72
N SER A 140 -1.97 -102.30 42.86
CA SER A 140 -1.69 -102.18 41.42
C SER A 140 -2.75 -101.37 40.66
N GLU A 141 -4.04 -101.57 40.98
CA GLU A 141 -5.12 -100.76 40.40
C GLU A 141 -5.03 -99.30 40.87
N LEU A 142 -4.73 -99.10 42.17
CA LEU A 142 -4.46 -97.79 42.74
C LEU A 142 -3.23 -97.13 42.10
N LYS A 143 -2.13 -97.85 41.87
CA LYS A 143 -0.92 -97.31 41.18
C LYS A 143 -1.23 -96.82 39.77
N ASN A 144 -1.89 -97.65 38.94
CA ASN A 144 -2.28 -97.24 37.59
C ASN A 144 -3.23 -96.03 37.59
N ARG A 145 -4.16 -95.99 38.55
CA ARG A 145 -5.09 -94.87 38.73
C ARG A 145 -4.38 -93.61 39.24
N LEU A 146 -3.35 -93.76 40.07
CA LEU A 146 -2.52 -92.69 40.60
C LEU A 146 -1.66 -92.08 39.48
N GLU A 147 -1.03 -92.90 38.63
CA GLU A 147 -0.29 -92.45 37.44
C GLU A 147 -1.17 -91.63 36.48
N VAL A 148 -2.38 -92.11 36.16
CA VAL A 148 -3.34 -91.35 35.34
C VAL A 148 -3.69 -90.02 36.01
N LEU A 149 -4.03 -90.03 37.31
CA LEU A 149 -4.34 -88.82 38.07
C LEU A 149 -3.15 -87.84 38.17
N GLU A 150 -1.91 -88.33 38.22
CA GLU A 150 -0.70 -87.50 38.16
C GLU A 150 -0.53 -86.84 36.78
N THR A 151 -0.78 -87.57 35.69
CA THR A 151 -0.72 -86.99 34.33
C THR A 151 -1.83 -85.96 34.07
N ASP A 152 -3.06 -86.19 34.57
CA ASP A 152 -4.15 -85.22 34.49
C ASP A 152 -3.89 -84.01 35.39
N ALA A 153 -3.38 -84.22 36.62
CA ALA A 153 -2.99 -83.13 37.52
C ALA A 153 -1.86 -82.27 36.91
N ALA A 154 -0.86 -82.88 36.27
CA ALA A 154 0.21 -82.16 35.58
C ALA A 154 -0.32 -81.34 34.38
N GLN A 155 -1.26 -81.89 33.60
CA GLN A 155 -1.93 -81.14 32.52
C GLN A 155 -2.76 -79.98 33.06
N HIS A 156 -3.56 -80.21 34.11
CA HIS A 156 -4.33 -79.14 34.76
C HIS A 156 -3.43 -78.06 35.34
N GLN A 157 -2.32 -78.42 35.99
CA GLN A 157 -1.33 -77.46 36.51
C GLN A 157 -0.72 -76.64 35.38
N ALA A 158 -0.32 -77.26 34.26
CA ALA A 158 0.21 -76.55 33.10
C ALA A 158 -0.80 -75.55 32.48
N VAL A 159 -2.10 -75.91 32.46
CA VAL A 159 -3.17 -75.00 32.04
C VAL A 159 -3.33 -73.84 33.03
N VAL A 160 -3.42 -74.12 34.34
CA VAL A 160 -3.52 -73.13 35.42
C VAL A 160 -2.35 -72.15 35.40
N ASP A 161 -1.13 -72.65 35.25
CA ASP A 161 0.09 -71.86 35.06
C ASP A 161 -0.01 -70.93 33.84
N SER A 162 -0.46 -71.46 32.70
CA SER A 162 -0.57 -70.68 31.45
C SER A 162 -1.60 -69.56 31.55
N LEU A 163 -2.70 -69.79 32.29
CA LEU A 163 -3.73 -68.79 32.58
C LEU A 163 -3.22 -67.77 33.61
N THR A 164 -2.55 -68.23 34.66
CA THR A 164 -1.97 -67.37 35.71
C THR A 164 -0.98 -66.38 35.12
N ARG A 165 -0.06 -66.83 34.24
CA ARG A 165 0.85 -65.93 33.52
C ARG A 165 0.10 -64.92 32.65
N LYS A 166 -0.91 -65.33 31.87
CA LYS A 166 -1.75 -64.42 31.08
C LYS A 166 -2.48 -63.38 31.93
N TYR A 167 -2.95 -63.75 33.12
CA TYR A 167 -3.58 -62.80 34.05
C TYR A 167 -2.55 -61.83 34.65
N ILE A 168 -1.35 -62.29 35.04
CA ILE A 168 -0.25 -61.42 35.51
C ILE A 168 0.13 -60.41 34.42
N ASP A 169 0.43 -60.87 33.19
CA ASP A 169 0.73 -60.03 32.03
C ASP A 169 -0.34 -58.95 31.78
N THR A 170 -1.60 -59.29 32.01
CA THR A 170 -2.75 -58.39 31.80
C THR A 170 -2.86 -57.38 32.94
N ILE A 171 -2.65 -57.81 34.19
CA ILE A 171 -2.62 -56.95 35.37
C ILE A 171 -1.48 -55.93 35.27
N GLU A 172 -0.28 -56.36 34.89
CA GLU A 172 0.86 -55.45 34.70
C GLU A 172 0.61 -54.41 33.59
N LYS A 173 0.01 -54.81 32.46
CA LYS A 173 -0.38 -53.87 31.39
C LYS A 173 -1.40 -52.85 31.89
N LEU A 174 -2.44 -53.30 32.59
CA LEU A 174 -3.47 -52.42 33.15
C LEU A 174 -2.92 -51.48 34.24
N GLN A 175 -1.98 -51.94 35.07
CA GLN A 175 -1.28 -51.09 36.05
C GLN A 175 -0.40 -50.04 35.36
N ASN A 176 0.36 -50.42 34.33
CA ASN A 176 1.18 -49.50 33.55
C ASN A 176 0.34 -48.46 32.78
N ASP A 177 -0.83 -48.83 32.26
CA ASP A 177 -1.69 -47.89 31.57
C ASP A 177 -2.48 -47.00 32.55
N LYS A 178 -2.85 -47.51 33.73
CA LYS A 178 -3.38 -46.70 34.83
C LYS A 178 -2.42 -45.58 35.22
N THR A 179 -1.15 -45.88 35.52
CA THR A 179 -0.19 -44.85 35.95
C THR A 179 0.08 -43.81 34.85
N LYS A 180 0.17 -44.24 33.57
CA LYS A 180 0.25 -43.31 32.43
C LYS A 180 -0.97 -42.38 32.34
N LEU A 181 -2.18 -42.90 32.59
CA LEU A 181 -3.41 -42.09 32.57
C LEU A 181 -3.49 -41.13 33.76
N GLU A 182 -3.06 -41.54 34.95
CA GLU A 182 -2.98 -40.69 36.14
C GLU A 182 -2.00 -39.52 35.92
N ILE A 183 -0.81 -39.78 35.37
CA ILE A 183 0.19 -38.74 35.04
C ILE A 183 -0.35 -37.76 33.98
N LYS A 184 -1.06 -38.26 32.95
CA LYS A 184 -1.72 -37.43 31.94
C LYS A 184 -2.82 -36.57 32.56
N SER A 185 -3.66 -37.14 33.41
CA SER A 185 -4.74 -36.42 34.10
C SER A 185 -4.21 -35.28 34.96
N GLN A 186 -3.18 -35.52 35.77
CA GLN A 186 -2.55 -34.48 36.60
C GLN A 186 -1.91 -33.36 35.76
N THR A 187 -1.38 -33.70 34.59
CA THR A 187 -0.73 -32.72 33.70
C THR A 187 -1.76 -31.84 33.00
N LEU A 188 -2.83 -32.43 32.46
CA LEU A 188 -3.98 -31.69 31.93
C LEU A 188 -4.65 -30.82 33.01
N GLU A 189 -4.69 -31.28 34.27
CA GLU A 189 -5.24 -30.48 35.38
C GLU A 189 -4.36 -29.26 35.71
N ARG A 190 -3.03 -29.39 35.61
CA ARG A 190 -2.08 -28.26 35.76
C ARG A 190 -2.23 -27.26 34.61
N GLU A 191 -2.24 -27.72 33.37
CA GLU A 191 -2.45 -26.89 32.18
C GLU A 191 -3.81 -26.16 32.23
N ALA A 192 -4.87 -26.83 32.65
CA ALA A 192 -6.19 -26.22 32.82
C ALA A 192 -6.24 -25.17 33.95
N LYS A 193 -5.41 -25.28 35.00
CA LYS A 193 -5.25 -24.24 36.03
C LYS A 193 -4.50 -23.03 35.49
N GLU A 194 -3.42 -23.24 34.75
CA GLU A 194 -2.63 -22.16 34.12
C GLU A 194 -3.46 -21.40 33.07
N CYS A 195 -4.22 -22.10 32.23
CA CYS A 195 -5.10 -21.47 31.24
C CYS A 195 -6.21 -20.64 31.89
N ARG A 196 -6.77 -21.06 33.05
CA ARG A 196 -7.72 -20.24 33.81
C ARG A 196 -7.06 -18.99 34.37
N PHE A 197 -5.89 -19.11 34.99
CA PHE A 197 -5.15 -17.96 35.52
C PHE A 197 -4.85 -16.91 34.44
N ARG A 198 -4.35 -17.34 33.27
CA ARG A 198 -4.12 -16.45 32.12
C ARG A 198 -5.40 -15.79 31.60
N ALA A 199 -6.52 -16.52 31.57
CA ALA A 199 -7.81 -15.96 31.16
C ALA A 199 -8.34 -14.91 32.16
N GLU A 200 -8.18 -15.16 33.46
CA GLU A 200 -8.53 -14.22 34.54
C GLU A 200 -7.64 -12.97 34.50
N GLU A 201 -6.33 -13.12 34.26
CA GLU A 201 -5.40 -12.01 34.07
C GLU A 201 -5.78 -11.15 32.85
N CYS A 202 -5.98 -11.75 31.68
CA CYS A 202 -6.43 -11.04 30.48
C CYS A 202 -7.79 -10.35 30.69
N GLN A 203 -8.72 -10.97 31.42
CA GLN A 203 -10.00 -10.34 31.76
C GLN A 203 -9.80 -9.11 32.66
N GLN A 204 -8.88 -9.18 33.63
CA GLN A 204 -8.60 -8.06 34.53
C GLN A 204 -7.83 -6.93 33.82
N GLN A 205 -6.88 -7.25 32.94
CA GLN A 205 -6.23 -6.27 32.07
C GLN A 205 -7.25 -5.55 31.18
N LEU A 206 -8.21 -6.29 30.60
CA LEU A 206 -9.27 -5.71 29.77
C LEU A 206 -10.25 -4.82 30.57
N LYS A 207 -10.62 -5.21 31.81
CA LYS A 207 -11.38 -4.33 32.72
C LYS A 207 -10.62 -3.04 33.04
N ASN A 208 -9.32 -3.15 33.35
CA ASN A 208 -8.47 -1.99 33.67
C ASN A 208 -8.36 -1.03 32.47
N LEU A 209 -8.14 -1.56 31.26
CA LEU A 209 -8.12 -0.77 30.02
C LEU A 209 -9.47 -0.11 29.73
N HIS A 210 -10.58 -0.83 29.93
CA HIS A 210 -11.91 -0.27 29.73
C HIS A 210 -12.21 0.88 30.71
N ALA A 211 -11.79 0.74 31.98
CA ALA A 211 -11.90 1.81 32.97
C ALA A 211 -11.00 3.02 32.67
N ASP A 212 -9.79 2.81 32.15
CA ASP A 212 -8.91 3.92 31.76
C ASP A 212 -9.42 4.67 30.53
N LEU A 213 -9.87 3.93 29.51
CA LEU A 213 -10.50 4.50 28.32
C LEU A 213 -11.82 5.23 28.64
N GLY A 214 -12.61 4.69 29.57
CA GLY A 214 -13.81 5.36 30.09
C GLY A 214 -13.48 6.71 30.72
N ARG A 215 -12.57 6.74 31.71
CA ARG A 215 -12.14 8.01 32.34
C ARG A 215 -11.58 9.00 31.33
N ARG A 216 -10.70 8.56 30.41
CA ARG A 216 -10.17 9.42 29.34
C ARG A 216 -11.26 10.00 28.44
N LEU A 217 -12.32 9.23 28.17
CA LEU A 217 -13.47 9.69 27.39
C LEU A 217 -14.28 10.72 28.19
N ASP A 218 -14.58 10.44 29.46
CA ASP A 218 -15.31 11.35 30.35
C ASP A 218 -14.54 12.67 30.57
N ASP A 219 -13.23 12.60 30.84
CA ASP A 219 -12.33 13.76 30.92
C ASP A 219 -12.36 14.58 29.62
N SER A 220 -12.27 13.90 28.46
CA SER A 220 -12.34 14.56 27.15
C SER A 220 -13.69 15.21 26.88
N LEU A 221 -14.79 14.56 27.28
CA LEU A 221 -16.15 15.09 27.14
C LEU A 221 -16.38 16.29 28.06
N CYS A 222 -15.86 16.26 29.29
CA CYS A 222 -15.84 17.43 30.18
C CYS A 222 -15.05 18.58 29.57
N ILE A 223 -13.82 18.35 29.08
CA ILE A 223 -13.01 19.38 28.43
C ILE A 223 -13.71 19.95 27.20
N ILE A 224 -14.37 19.12 26.37
CA ILE A 224 -15.13 19.60 25.21
C ILE A 224 -16.34 20.45 25.65
N ASN A 225 -17.14 19.96 26.59
CA ASN A 225 -18.33 20.69 27.07
C ASN A 225 -17.98 22.01 27.78
N GLU A 226 -16.86 22.07 28.48
CA GLU A 226 -16.44 23.27 29.23
C GLU A 226 -15.63 24.27 28.39
N LYS A 227 -14.79 23.78 27.45
CA LYS A 227 -13.84 24.61 26.69
C LYS A 227 -14.20 24.83 25.22
N VAL A 228 -15.21 24.13 24.68
CA VAL A 228 -15.71 24.30 23.30
C VAL A 228 -17.16 24.79 23.32
N PRO A 229 -17.42 26.06 23.68
CA PRO A 229 -18.78 26.61 23.82
C PRO A 229 -19.53 26.78 22.48
N PHE A 230 -18.83 26.62 21.35
CA PHE A 230 -19.42 26.68 20.02
C PHE A 230 -18.89 25.53 19.16
N ASN A 231 -19.81 24.76 18.57
CA ASN A 231 -19.50 23.62 17.71
C ASN A 231 -20.18 23.82 16.34
N ASP A 232 -19.49 24.52 15.46
CA ASP A 232 -19.87 24.82 14.09
C ASP A 232 -20.03 23.57 13.21
N THR A 233 -19.34 22.48 13.52
CA THR A 233 -19.37 21.22 12.73
C THR A 233 -20.77 20.61 12.59
N ARG A 234 -21.73 21.02 13.44
CA ARG A 234 -23.14 20.64 13.36
C ARG A 234 -23.97 21.46 12.37
N SER A 235 -23.38 22.50 11.75
CA SER A 235 -24.02 23.40 10.78
C SER A 235 -23.36 23.29 9.41
N SER A 236 -24.04 22.65 8.46
CA SER A 236 -23.51 22.42 7.12
C SER A 236 -23.17 23.69 6.34
N GLN A 237 -23.88 24.79 6.64
CA GLN A 237 -23.63 26.11 6.06
C GLN A 237 -22.28 26.69 6.48
N TYR A 238 -21.83 26.43 7.72
CA TYR A 238 -20.50 26.82 8.18
C TYR A 238 -19.44 25.80 7.74
N ASN A 239 -19.77 24.50 7.71
CA ASN A 239 -18.89 23.48 7.15
C ASN A 239 -18.48 23.74 5.69
N ALA A 240 -19.36 24.32 4.87
CA ALA A 240 -19.07 24.69 3.49
C ALA A 240 -17.97 25.77 3.33
N LEU A 241 -17.69 26.54 4.40
CA LEU A 241 -16.63 27.54 4.46
C LEU A 241 -15.26 26.94 4.87
N ASN A 242 -15.22 25.66 5.27
CA ASN A 242 -13.97 25.03 5.69
C ASN A 242 -12.99 24.86 4.53
N VAL A 243 -11.78 25.36 4.75
CA VAL A 243 -10.56 25.16 3.96
C VAL A 243 -10.36 23.66 3.67
N PRO A 244 -10.45 23.20 2.40
CA PRO A 244 -10.19 21.81 2.05
C PRO A 244 -8.76 21.38 2.43
N LEU A 245 -8.62 20.16 2.95
CA LEU A 245 -7.34 19.64 3.43
C LEU A 245 -6.40 19.30 2.26
N HIS A 246 -5.67 20.31 1.79
CA HIS A 246 -4.70 20.18 0.70
C HIS A 246 -3.56 19.22 1.07
N ASN A 247 -3.63 18.00 0.56
CA ASN A 247 -2.61 16.96 0.74
C ASN A 247 -1.76 16.81 -0.53
N ARG A 248 -0.61 17.51 -0.55
CA ARG A 248 0.36 17.47 -1.67
C ARG A 248 0.76 16.04 -2.07
N ARG A 249 0.92 15.11 -1.12
CA ARG A 249 1.27 13.71 -1.41
C ARG A 249 0.14 12.98 -2.14
N CYS A 250 -1.12 13.29 -1.83
CA CYS A 250 -2.28 12.76 -2.54
C CYS A 250 -2.39 13.34 -3.95
N GLN A 251 -2.19 14.65 -4.12
CA GLN A 251 -2.25 15.31 -5.44
C GLN A 251 -1.11 14.84 -6.37
N LEU A 252 0.11 14.69 -5.86
CA LEU A 252 1.22 14.07 -6.60
C LEU A 252 0.85 12.65 -7.05
N LYS A 253 0.37 11.79 -6.14
CA LYS A 253 -0.06 10.42 -6.49
C LYS A 253 -1.19 10.39 -7.51
N LEU A 254 -2.13 11.33 -7.47
CA LEU A 254 -3.18 11.47 -8.49
C LEU A 254 -2.62 11.94 -9.84
N ARG A 255 -1.62 12.83 -9.86
CA ARG A 255 -0.90 13.23 -11.08
C ARG A 255 -0.12 12.06 -11.69
N ASP A 256 0.55 11.24 -10.87
CA ASP A 256 1.25 10.02 -11.32
C ASP A 256 0.28 9.02 -11.97
N ILE A 257 -0.91 8.85 -11.38
CA ILE A 257 -1.98 7.99 -11.88
C ILE A 257 -2.53 8.56 -13.20
N ALA A 258 -2.81 9.86 -13.27
CA ALA A 258 -3.29 10.50 -14.49
C ALA A 258 -2.27 10.43 -15.64
N GLY A 259 -0.97 10.55 -15.35
CA GLY A 259 0.10 10.39 -16.34
C GLY A 259 0.22 8.96 -16.89
N GLN A 260 0.07 7.95 -16.03
CA GLN A 260 -0.02 6.55 -16.46
C GLN A 260 -1.26 6.29 -17.31
N ALA A 261 -2.41 6.84 -16.90
CA ALA A 261 -3.66 6.72 -17.65
C ALA A 261 -3.56 7.37 -19.05
N LEU A 262 -2.94 8.55 -19.15
CA LEU A 262 -2.63 9.21 -20.42
C LEU A 262 -1.76 8.32 -21.32
N ALA A 263 -0.63 7.82 -20.82
CA ALA A 263 0.28 6.97 -21.60
C ALA A 263 -0.42 5.69 -22.12
N PHE A 264 -1.26 5.04 -21.30
CA PHE A 264 -2.02 3.88 -21.77
C PHE A 264 -3.13 4.24 -22.78
N VAL A 265 -3.69 5.46 -22.74
CA VAL A 265 -4.62 5.94 -23.77
C VAL A 265 -3.88 6.30 -25.06
N GLN A 266 -2.65 6.79 -25.00
CA GLN A 266 -1.79 7.01 -26.19
C GLN A 266 -1.43 5.69 -26.89
N ASP A 267 -1.02 4.66 -26.13
CA ASP A 267 -0.87 3.26 -26.61
C ASP A 267 -2.16 2.80 -27.33
N LEU A 268 -3.32 3.00 -26.69
CA LEU A 268 -4.63 2.55 -27.19
C LEU A 268 -5.06 3.31 -28.46
N VAL A 269 -4.92 4.63 -28.48
CA VAL A 269 -5.24 5.49 -29.63
C VAL A 269 -4.41 5.09 -30.84
N THR A 270 -3.11 4.89 -30.67
CA THR A 270 -2.20 4.41 -31.72
C THR A 270 -2.64 3.06 -32.27
N ALA A 271 -2.97 2.10 -31.39
CA ALA A 271 -3.42 0.78 -31.80
C ALA A 271 -4.80 0.78 -32.48
N LEU A 272 -5.72 1.67 -32.07
CA LEU A 272 -7.04 1.85 -32.69
C LEU A 272 -6.95 2.48 -34.08
N LEU A 273 -6.13 3.52 -34.25
CA LEU A 273 -5.85 4.14 -35.55
C LEU A 273 -5.32 3.10 -36.55
N ASN A 274 -4.33 2.31 -36.12
CA ASN A 274 -3.76 1.24 -36.93
C ASN A 274 -4.82 0.18 -37.30
N PHE A 275 -5.62 -0.28 -36.33
CA PHE A 275 -6.67 -1.29 -36.59
C PHE A 275 -7.68 -0.82 -37.64
N HIS A 276 -8.23 0.39 -37.50
CA HIS A 276 -9.20 0.93 -38.47
C HIS A 276 -8.57 1.18 -39.85
N THR A 277 -7.33 1.67 -39.89
CA THR A 277 -6.60 1.95 -41.14
C THR A 277 -6.25 0.67 -41.91
N TYR A 278 -5.81 -0.39 -41.23
CA TYR A 278 -5.56 -1.67 -41.91
C TYR A 278 -6.85 -2.41 -42.26
N MET A 279 -7.94 -2.23 -41.49
CA MET A 279 -9.27 -2.71 -41.88
C MET A 279 -9.77 -2.03 -43.15
N GLU A 280 -9.55 -0.71 -43.30
CA GLU A 280 -9.88 0.06 -44.52
C GLU A 280 -9.17 -0.55 -45.73
N GLN A 281 -7.87 -0.81 -45.62
CA GLN A 281 -7.07 -1.45 -46.66
C GLN A 281 -7.59 -2.85 -46.99
N ARG A 282 -7.89 -3.69 -45.98
CA ARG A 282 -8.36 -5.06 -46.23
C ARG A 282 -9.71 -5.12 -46.95
N VAL A 283 -10.62 -4.19 -46.65
CA VAL A 283 -11.93 -4.05 -47.34
C VAL A 283 -11.76 -3.68 -48.83
N GLN A 284 -10.58 -3.19 -49.24
CA GLN A 284 -10.21 -2.93 -50.64
C GLN A 284 -9.42 -4.10 -51.30
N ILE A 285 -9.18 -5.21 -50.57
CA ILE A 285 -8.34 -6.35 -50.98
C ILE A 285 -9.12 -7.67 -51.01
N PHE A 286 -10.05 -7.88 -50.08
CA PHE A 286 -10.78 -9.13 -49.90
C PHE A 286 -12.26 -8.86 -49.58
N PRO A 287 -13.23 -9.63 -50.14
CA PRO A 287 -13.07 -10.85 -50.93
C PRO A 287 -12.65 -10.65 -52.40
N ILE A 288 -12.60 -9.40 -52.87
CA ILE A 288 -12.18 -9.01 -54.23
C ILE A 288 -11.16 -7.87 -54.08
N ASP A 289 -10.05 -7.90 -54.83
CA ASP A 289 -9.09 -6.81 -54.81
C ASP A 289 -9.54 -5.70 -55.79
N SER A 290 -9.65 -4.48 -55.26
CA SER A 290 -9.98 -3.25 -56.01
C SER A 290 -9.04 -2.92 -57.18
N ALA A 291 -7.84 -3.52 -57.21
CA ALA A 291 -6.92 -3.44 -58.36
C ALA A 291 -7.27 -4.41 -59.50
N THR A 292 -8.22 -5.33 -59.29
CA THR A 292 -8.62 -6.36 -60.27
C THR A 292 -10.07 -6.26 -60.72
N ASP A 293 -11.00 -5.90 -59.82
CA ASP A 293 -12.42 -5.72 -60.13
C ASP A 293 -13.06 -4.75 -59.12
N THR A 294 -14.27 -4.28 -59.41
CA THR A 294 -15.01 -3.30 -58.60
C THR A 294 -15.53 -3.92 -57.30
N ILE A 295 -14.97 -3.47 -56.16
CA ILE A 295 -15.48 -3.85 -54.82
C ILE A 295 -16.94 -3.38 -54.61
N SER A 296 -17.71 -4.10 -53.79
CA SER A 296 -19.14 -3.87 -53.60
C SER A 296 -19.45 -2.43 -53.14
N PRO A 297 -20.60 -1.83 -53.52
CA PRO A 297 -20.99 -0.50 -53.05
C PRO A 297 -21.08 -0.38 -51.51
N LEU A 298 -21.30 -1.51 -50.83
CA LEU A 298 -21.27 -1.60 -49.37
C LEU A 298 -19.84 -1.46 -48.82
N ASN A 299 -18.88 -2.20 -49.38
CA ASN A 299 -17.47 -2.13 -48.99
C ASN A 299 -16.81 -0.81 -49.39
N GLN A 300 -17.17 -0.21 -50.52
CA GLN A 300 -16.78 1.16 -50.88
C GLN A 300 -17.19 2.15 -49.78
N LYS A 301 -18.46 2.11 -49.36
CA LYS A 301 -18.99 3.00 -48.32
C LYS A 301 -18.44 2.69 -46.93
N PHE A 302 -18.14 1.42 -46.64
CA PHE A 302 -17.48 1.01 -45.40
C PHE A 302 -16.04 1.58 -45.33
N SER A 303 -15.27 1.44 -46.41
CA SER A 303 -13.92 2.01 -46.53
C SER A 303 -13.93 3.53 -46.40
N GLN A 304 -14.87 4.24 -47.04
CA GLN A 304 -15.04 5.69 -46.86
C GLN A 304 -15.27 6.09 -45.39
N TYR A 305 -16.09 5.34 -44.66
CA TYR A 305 -16.30 5.61 -43.23
C TYR A 305 -15.09 5.21 -42.36
N LEU A 306 -14.38 4.14 -42.69
CA LEU A 306 -13.12 3.80 -41.99
C LEU A 306 -12.05 4.87 -42.23
N HIS A 307 -12.00 5.52 -43.40
CA HIS A 307 -11.08 6.62 -43.68
C HIS A 307 -11.27 7.83 -42.73
N GLU A 308 -12.50 8.07 -42.25
CA GLU A 308 -12.77 9.12 -41.27
C GLU A 308 -12.16 8.85 -39.87
N ASN A 309 -11.69 7.63 -39.57
CA ASN A 309 -11.42 7.16 -38.20
C ASN A 309 -10.55 8.11 -37.36
N ALA A 310 -9.54 8.72 -37.97
CA ALA A 310 -8.58 9.59 -37.27
C ALA A 310 -9.27 10.80 -36.59
N SER A 311 -10.38 11.28 -37.15
CA SER A 311 -11.17 12.41 -36.59
C SER A 311 -11.94 12.04 -35.32
N TYR A 312 -12.20 10.76 -35.08
CA TYR A 312 -12.90 10.27 -33.88
C TYR A 312 -11.95 9.66 -32.85
N VAL A 313 -10.83 9.07 -33.29
CA VAL A 313 -9.89 8.35 -32.40
C VAL A 313 -8.84 9.28 -31.80
N ARG A 314 -8.23 10.21 -32.55
CA ARG A 314 -7.19 11.11 -32.01
C ARG A 314 -7.65 11.99 -30.84
N PRO A 315 -8.86 12.59 -30.85
CA PRO A 315 -9.29 13.45 -29.74
C PRO A 315 -9.37 12.75 -28.37
N LEU A 316 -9.41 11.41 -28.32
CA LEU A 316 -9.35 10.65 -27.07
C LEU A 316 -8.04 10.91 -26.29
N GLU A 317 -6.93 11.10 -27.01
CA GLU A 317 -5.63 11.48 -26.42
C GLU A 317 -5.67 12.91 -25.89
N GLU A 318 -6.12 13.87 -26.70
CA GLU A 318 -6.23 15.29 -26.35
C GLU A 318 -7.11 15.51 -25.10
N GLY A 319 -8.22 14.76 -24.99
CA GLY A 319 -9.10 14.80 -23.83
C GLY A 319 -8.44 14.29 -22.54
N MET A 320 -7.57 13.26 -22.63
CA MET A 320 -6.78 12.76 -21.50
C MET A 320 -5.60 13.67 -21.16
N LEU A 321 -5.00 14.32 -22.16
CA LEU A 321 -3.93 15.29 -21.96
C LEU A 321 -4.44 16.48 -21.13
N HIS A 322 -5.56 17.08 -21.52
CA HIS A 322 -6.20 18.16 -20.77
C HIS A 322 -6.63 17.77 -19.34
N LEU A 323 -6.99 16.50 -19.13
CA LEU A 323 -7.21 15.96 -17.78
C LEU A 323 -5.91 15.97 -16.97
N PHE A 324 -4.83 15.38 -17.49
CA PHE A 324 -3.52 15.31 -16.84
C PHE A 324 -2.91 16.70 -16.57
N GLU A 325 -3.03 17.63 -17.52
CA GLU A 325 -2.58 19.03 -17.38
C GLU A 325 -3.28 19.75 -16.22
N SER A 326 -4.57 19.46 -16.00
CA SER A 326 -5.36 20.09 -14.91
C SER A 326 -5.00 19.61 -13.51
N ILE A 327 -4.38 18.42 -13.39
CA ILE A 327 -4.03 17.79 -12.10
C ILE A 327 -2.61 18.22 -11.72
N THR A 328 -2.50 19.38 -11.07
CA THR A 328 -1.23 19.98 -10.61
C THR A 328 -0.94 19.69 -9.14
N GLU A 329 0.28 20.01 -8.69
CA GLU A 329 0.63 19.96 -7.26
C GLU A 329 -0.19 20.89 -6.37
N ASP A 330 -0.74 21.99 -6.91
CA ASP A 330 -1.47 23.00 -6.15
C ASP A 330 -2.98 22.71 -6.05
N THR A 331 -3.56 22.12 -7.09
CA THR A 331 -5.00 21.87 -7.25
C THR A 331 -5.59 20.91 -6.21
N VAL A 332 -6.90 20.98 -6.01
CA VAL A 332 -7.68 20.00 -5.23
C VAL A 332 -8.45 19.12 -6.21
N THR A 333 -7.88 17.98 -6.60
CA THR A 333 -8.49 17.03 -7.55
C THR A 333 -9.51 16.12 -6.85
N VAL A 334 -10.79 16.30 -7.16
CA VAL A 334 -11.93 15.44 -6.82
C VAL A 334 -12.91 15.43 -8.01
N LEU A 335 -13.87 14.48 -8.11
CA LEU A 335 -14.77 14.43 -9.27
C LEU A 335 -15.56 15.74 -9.46
N GLU A 336 -15.91 16.42 -8.36
CA GLU A 336 -16.60 17.71 -8.34
C GLU A 336 -15.76 18.86 -8.95
N THR A 337 -14.43 18.76 -8.98
CA THR A 337 -13.51 19.78 -9.54
C THR A 337 -12.87 19.36 -10.87
N THR A 338 -13.01 18.11 -11.30
CA THR A 338 -12.31 17.56 -12.48
C THR A 338 -13.04 17.89 -13.79
N VAL A 339 -13.33 19.17 -14.02
CA VAL A 339 -14.13 19.68 -15.16
C VAL A 339 -13.54 19.26 -16.52
N LYS A 340 -12.22 19.12 -16.64
CA LYS A 340 -11.55 18.71 -17.89
C LYS A 340 -11.85 17.26 -18.31
N LEU A 341 -12.29 16.38 -17.41
CA LEU A 341 -12.73 15.02 -17.75
C LEU A 341 -13.92 15.01 -18.74
N LYS A 342 -14.72 16.09 -18.76
CA LYS A 342 -15.81 16.29 -19.72
C LYS A 342 -15.36 16.13 -21.17
N VAL A 343 -14.22 16.71 -21.54
CA VAL A 343 -13.68 16.69 -22.91
C VAL A 343 -13.40 15.26 -23.36
N PHE A 344 -12.75 14.46 -22.51
CA PHE A 344 -12.54 13.03 -22.78
C PHE A 344 -13.86 12.25 -22.92
N SER A 345 -14.86 12.53 -22.07
CA SER A 345 -16.16 11.85 -22.16
C SER A 345 -16.92 12.21 -23.45
N GLU A 346 -16.82 13.45 -23.93
CA GLU A 346 -17.41 13.89 -25.19
C GLU A 346 -16.72 13.22 -26.39
N HIS A 347 -15.38 13.14 -26.38
CA HIS A 347 -14.62 12.43 -27.41
C HIS A 347 -14.88 10.91 -27.41
N LEU A 348 -14.98 10.28 -26.22
CA LEU A 348 -15.36 8.87 -26.09
C LEU A 348 -16.80 8.58 -26.57
N THR A 349 -17.70 9.54 -26.37
CA THR A 349 -19.08 9.46 -26.91
C THR A 349 -19.08 9.58 -28.44
N SER A 350 -18.28 10.50 -29.00
CA SER A 350 -18.08 10.66 -30.43
C SER A 350 -17.53 9.37 -31.08
N TYR A 351 -16.48 8.79 -30.50
CA TYR A 351 -15.91 7.52 -30.95
C TYR A 351 -16.90 6.34 -30.81
N THR A 352 -17.71 6.31 -29.76
CA THR A 352 -18.77 5.28 -29.62
C THR A 352 -19.86 5.44 -30.69
N CYS A 353 -20.21 6.68 -31.07
CA CYS A 353 -21.13 6.94 -32.18
C CYS A 353 -20.52 6.55 -33.53
N PHE A 354 -19.21 6.75 -33.72
CA PHE A 354 -18.47 6.25 -34.88
C PHE A 354 -18.50 4.71 -34.98
N LEU A 355 -18.22 4.00 -33.88
CA LEU A 355 -18.33 2.54 -33.83
C LEU A 355 -19.76 2.06 -34.18
N ARG A 356 -20.80 2.74 -33.68
CA ARG A 356 -22.19 2.45 -34.04
C ARG A 356 -22.52 2.76 -35.52
N LYS A 357 -21.92 3.81 -36.10
CA LYS A 357 -22.06 4.17 -37.53
C LYS A 357 -21.46 3.10 -38.44
N ILE A 358 -20.28 2.57 -38.11
CA ILE A 358 -19.58 1.58 -38.96
C ILE A 358 -20.06 0.14 -38.75
N LEU A 359 -20.58 -0.21 -37.56
CA LEU A 359 -20.94 -1.59 -37.22
C LEU A 359 -21.84 -2.29 -38.27
N PRO A 360 -22.94 -1.69 -38.78
CA PRO A 360 -23.77 -2.37 -39.79
C PRO A 360 -23.01 -2.73 -41.07
N TYR A 361 -22.07 -1.88 -41.48
CA TYR A 361 -21.21 -2.09 -42.64
C TYR A 361 -20.17 -3.19 -42.39
N GLN A 362 -19.53 -3.18 -41.21
CA GLN A 362 -18.57 -4.20 -40.83
C GLN A 362 -19.20 -5.60 -40.74
N LEU A 363 -20.42 -5.68 -40.21
CA LEU A 363 -21.16 -6.94 -40.14
C LEU A 363 -21.56 -7.43 -41.54
N LYS A 364 -22.08 -6.55 -42.39
CA LYS A 364 -22.43 -6.89 -43.78
C LYS A 364 -21.22 -7.24 -44.66
N SER A 365 -20.07 -6.61 -44.43
CA SER A 365 -18.81 -6.97 -45.10
C SER A 365 -18.38 -8.40 -44.76
N LEU A 366 -18.50 -8.82 -43.49
CA LEU A 366 -18.27 -10.21 -43.06
C LEU A 366 -19.34 -11.19 -43.59
N GLU A 367 -20.57 -10.73 -43.86
CA GLU A 367 -21.61 -11.53 -44.52
C GLU A 367 -21.31 -11.70 -46.03
N GLU A 368 -20.90 -10.66 -46.75
CA GLU A 368 -20.43 -10.74 -48.15
C GLU A 368 -19.23 -11.69 -48.27
N GLU A 369 -18.29 -11.66 -47.32
CA GLU A 369 -17.21 -12.66 -47.24
C GLU A 369 -17.72 -14.09 -46.97
N CYS A 370 -18.87 -14.26 -46.30
CA CYS A 370 -19.49 -15.57 -46.08
C CYS A 370 -20.25 -16.09 -47.31
N GLU A 371 -20.64 -15.21 -48.23
CA GLU A 371 -21.32 -15.52 -49.49
C GLU A 371 -20.34 -15.71 -50.66
N SER A 372 -19.11 -15.20 -50.55
CA SER A 372 -18.01 -15.41 -51.51
C SER A 372 -17.74 -16.90 -51.81
N SER A 373 -17.47 -17.21 -53.08
CA SER A 373 -17.07 -18.54 -53.56
C SER A 373 -15.75 -19.04 -52.96
N LEU A 374 -14.92 -18.16 -52.41
CA LEU A 374 -13.68 -18.50 -51.71
C LEU A 374 -13.93 -18.97 -50.26
N CYS A 375 -15.15 -18.85 -49.75
CA CYS A 375 -15.46 -19.04 -48.34
C CYS A 375 -15.72 -20.50 -47.95
N THR A 376 -14.67 -21.17 -47.46
CA THR A 376 -14.74 -22.51 -46.87
C THR A 376 -15.65 -22.55 -45.63
N ALA A 377 -16.10 -23.74 -45.23
CA ALA A 377 -16.90 -23.90 -44.01
C ALA A 377 -16.16 -23.43 -42.74
N ALA A 378 -14.83 -23.59 -42.69
CA ALA A 378 -14.00 -23.12 -41.59
C ALA A 378 -13.90 -21.58 -41.56
N LEU A 379 -13.68 -20.93 -42.71
CA LEU A 379 -13.69 -19.47 -42.82
C LEU A 379 -15.04 -18.88 -42.42
N ARG A 380 -16.15 -19.46 -42.89
CA ARG A 380 -17.51 -19.04 -42.53
C ARG A 380 -17.77 -19.13 -41.02
N ALA A 381 -17.23 -20.14 -40.34
CA ALA A 381 -17.31 -20.25 -38.89
C ALA A 381 -16.50 -19.14 -38.16
N ARG A 382 -15.26 -18.87 -38.57
CA ARG A 382 -14.45 -17.78 -38.00
C ARG A 382 -15.08 -16.40 -38.27
N ASN A 383 -15.66 -16.19 -39.44
CA ASN A 383 -16.37 -14.94 -39.78
C ASN A 383 -17.62 -14.74 -38.94
N LEU A 384 -18.41 -15.79 -38.68
CA LEU A 384 -19.58 -15.70 -37.79
C LEU A 384 -19.18 -15.38 -36.33
N GLU A 385 -18.07 -15.93 -35.85
CA GLU A 385 -17.49 -15.60 -34.54
C GLU A 385 -17.07 -14.13 -34.47
N LEU A 386 -16.26 -13.66 -35.44
CA LEU A 386 -15.84 -12.25 -35.53
C LEU A 386 -17.02 -11.29 -35.66
N HIS A 387 -18.03 -11.61 -36.48
CA HIS A 387 -19.27 -10.83 -36.61
C HIS A 387 -20.00 -10.70 -35.26
N ASN A 388 -19.99 -11.75 -34.42
CA ASN A 388 -20.53 -11.66 -33.06
C ASN A 388 -19.61 -10.85 -32.12
N ASP A 389 -18.28 -10.95 -32.26
CA ASP A 389 -17.34 -10.15 -31.46
C ASP A 389 -17.36 -8.66 -31.81
N MET A 390 -17.60 -8.28 -33.07
CA MET A 390 -17.79 -6.88 -33.47
C MET A 390 -19.08 -6.28 -32.87
N LYS A 391 -20.12 -7.10 -32.61
CA LYS A 391 -21.28 -6.67 -31.81
C LYS A 391 -20.90 -6.49 -30.33
N LYS A 392 -20.11 -7.41 -29.76
CA LYS A 392 -19.65 -7.33 -28.36
C LYS A 392 -18.78 -6.10 -28.10
N ILE A 393 -17.82 -5.78 -28.98
CA ILE A 393 -16.87 -4.68 -28.77
C ILE A 393 -17.57 -3.32 -28.77
N THR A 394 -18.46 -3.06 -29.74
CA THR A 394 -19.28 -1.84 -29.77
C THR A 394 -20.18 -1.77 -28.52
N ALA A 395 -20.83 -2.87 -28.13
CA ALA A 395 -21.64 -2.93 -26.91
C ALA A 395 -20.84 -2.73 -25.59
N VAL A 396 -19.51 -2.91 -25.61
CA VAL A 396 -18.63 -2.56 -24.48
C VAL A 396 -18.31 -1.06 -24.47
N PHE A 397 -17.98 -0.44 -25.61
CA PHE A 397 -17.84 1.02 -25.69
C PHE A 397 -19.16 1.74 -25.37
N GLU A 398 -20.31 1.18 -25.77
CA GLU A 398 -21.64 1.66 -25.38
C GLU A 398 -21.89 1.63 -23.87
N LYS A 399 -21.28 0.70 -23.12
CA LYS A 399 -21.35 0.70 -21.65
C LYS A 399 -20.31 1.63 -21.03
N LEU A 400 -19.09 1.66 -21.56
CA LEU A 400 -17.99 2.46 -21.03
C LEU A 400 -18.28 3.96 -21.11
N HIS A 401 -18.75 4.48 -22.26
CA HIS A 401 -19.04 5.93 -22.35
C HIS A 401 -20.14 6.36 -21.38
N VAL A 402 -21.19 5.54 -21.16
CA VAL A 402 -22.25 5.83 -20.17
C VAL A 402 -21.66 5.97 -18.76
N TYR A 403 -20.85 5.02 -18.29
CA TYR A 403 -20.25 5.12 -16.96
C TYR A 403 -19.22 6.26 -16.85
N VAL A 404 -18.47 6.56 -17.92
CA VAL A 404 -17.55 7.70 -17.98
C VAL A 404 -18.32 9.04 -17.94
N SER A 405 -19.45 9.16 -18.65
CA SER A 405 -20.32 10.34 -18.57
C SER A 405 -20.94 10.51 -17.18
N LEU A 406 -21.27 9.42 -16.47
CA LEU A 406 -21.77 9.49 -15.10
C LEU A 406 -20.73 10.08 -14.13
N ILE A 407 -19.45 9.70 -14.20
CA ILE A 407 -18.41 10.30 -13.33
C ILE A 407 -18.05 11.74 -13.71
N VAL A 408 -18.44 12.22 -14.89
CA VAL A 408 -18.32 13.63 -15.28
C VAL A 408 -19.41 14.50 -14.64
N LEU A 409 -20.62 13.95 -14.39
CA LEU A 409 -21.76 14.73 -13.88
C LEU A 409 -21.44 15.59 -12.64
N PRO A 410 -20.73 15.12 -11.60
CA PRO A 410 -20.39 15.95 -10.43
C PRO A 410 -19.67 17.27 -10.75
N SER A 411 -18.90 17.32 -11.84
CA SER A 411 -18.15 18.52 -12.27
C SER A 411 -18.99 19.56 -13.04
N ILE A 412 -20.20 19.18 -13.47
CA ILE A 412 -21.10 20.03 -14.29
C ILE A 412 -22.39 20.33 -13.51
N LYS A 413 -22.97 19.31 -12.87
CA LYS A 413 -24.17 19.38 -12.04
C LYS A 413 -23.95 18.51 -10.80
N PRO A 414 -23.60 19.09 -9.62
CA PRO A 414 -23.32 18.32 -8.41
C PRO A 414 -24.45 17.39 -7.94
N GLU A 415 -25.71 17.71 -8.26
CA GLU A 415 -26.89 16.87 -7.99
C GLU A 415 -27.00 15.64 -8.92
N GLY A 416 -26.24 15.59 -10.02
CA GLY A 416 -26.42 14.63 -11.12
C GLY A 416 -26.01 13.20 -10.78
N LEU A 417 -25.16 12.99 -9.77
CA LEU A 417 -24.77 11.68 -9.28
C LEU A 417 -24.55 11.74 -7.77
N LEU A 418 -25.20 10.86 -7.00
CA LEU A 418 -24.99 10.78 -5.55
C LEU A 418 -23.62 10.17 -5.22
N ARG A 419 -22.93 10.76 -4.24
CA ARG A 419 -21.58 10.37 -3.81
C ARG A 419 -21.45 8.90 -3.38
N THR A 420 -22.52 8.35 -2.81
CA THR A 420 -22.67 6.91 -2.46
C THR A 420 -22.46 6.00 -3.65
N ASN A 421 -22.78 6.46 -4.86
CA ASN A 421 -22.81 5.65 -6.07
C ASN A 421 -21.47 5.69 -6.82
N TYR A 422 -20.58 6.65 -6.52
CA TYR A 422 -19.32 6.83 -7.26
C TYR A 422 -18.47 5.56 -7.27
N SER A 423 -18.34 4.89 -6.12
CA SER A 423 -17.60 3.62 -6.00
C SER A 423 -18.20 2.53 -6.90
N SER A 424 -19.53 2.39 -6.94
CA SER A 424 -20.23 1.49 -7.86
C SER A 424 -19.97 1.85 -9.33
N VAL A 425 -19.98 3.14 -9.70
CA VAL A 425 -19.66 3.56 -11.08
C VAL A 425 -18.21 3.24 -11.44
N PHE A 426 -17.24 3.49 -10.55
CA PHE A 426 -15.84 3.09 -10.77
C PHE A 426 -15.67 1.57 -10.92
N ILE A 427 -16.36 0.77 -10.10
CA ILE A 427 -16.39 -0.70 -10.24
C ILE A 427 -16.99 -1.12 -11.60
N HIS A 428 -18.02 -0.43 -12.08
CA HIS A 428 -18.61 -0.68 -13.39
C HIS A 428 -17.70 -0.27 -14.57
N ILE A 429 -16.92 0.81 -14.44
CA ILE A 429 -15.87 1.17 -15.41
C ILE A 429 -14.79 0.08 -15.43
N ALA A 430 -14.29 -0.35 -14.27
CA ALA A 430 -13.29 -1.42 -14.17
C ALA A 430 -13.79 -2.73 -14.82
N ALA A 431 -15.03 -3.14 -14.52
CA ALA A 431 -15.66 -4.30 -15.14
C ALA A 431 -15.85 -4.15 -16.66
N GLY A 432 -16.17 -2.94 -17.14
CA GLY A 432 -16.24 -2.62 -18.57
C GLY A 432 -14.89 -2.73 -19.27
N LEU A 433 -13.80 -2.28 -18.62
CA LEU A 433 -12.43 -2.37 -19.15
C LEU A 433 -11.91 -3.82 -19.19
N HIS A 434 -12.23 -4.65 -18.19
CA HIS A 434 -11.99 -6.10 -18.27
C HIS A 434 -12.84 -6.75 -19.37
N GLY A 435 -14.08 -6.30 -19.56
CA GLY A 435 -14.94 -6.70 -20.69
C GLY A 435 -14.30 -6.37 -22.05
N PHE A 436 -13.72 -5.18 -22.19
CA PHE A 436 -12.99 -4.75 -23.39
C PHE A 436 -11.79 -5.68 -23.67
N HIS A 437 -10.92 -5.89 -22.69
CA HIS A 437 -9.76 -6.79 -22.80
C HIS A 437 -10.17 -8.23 -23.18
N ASN A 438 -11.23 -8.76 -22.56
CA ASN A 438 -11.71 -10.12 -22.84
C ASN A 438 -12.29 -10.25 -24.27
N VAL A 439 -13.02 -9.25 -24.76
CA VAL A 439 -13.52 -9.25 -26.16
C VAL A 439 -12.34 -9.12 -27.14
N MET A 440 -11.34 -8.28 -26.85
CA MET A 440 -10.15 -8.18 -27.71
C MET A 440 -9.35 -9.48 -27.78
N LYS A 441 -9.25 -10.25 -26.69
CA LYS A 441 -8.66 -11.60 -26.72
C LYS A 441 -9.37 -12.55 -27.67
N GLU A 442 -10.70 -12.59 -27.64
CA GLU A 442 -11.47 -13.42 -28.57
C GLU A 442 -11.31 -12.93 -30.02
N ILE A 443 -11.33 -11.61 -30.27
CA ILE A 443 -11.03 -11.05 -31.60
C ILE A 443 -9.62 -11.47 -32.07
N SER A 444 -8.60 -11.39 -31.22
CA SER A 444 -7.23 -11.81 -31.55
C SER A 444 -7.14 -13.28 -31.92
N LYS A 445 -7.83 -14.15 -31.17
CA LYS A 445 -7.93 -15.59 -31.40
C LYS A 445 -8.70 -15.93 -32.69
N HIS A 446 -9.86 -15.33 -32.91
CA HIS A 446 -10.67 -15.62 -34.10
C HIS A 446 -10.08 -14.99 -35.37
N TYR A 447 -9.42 -13.83 -35.28
CA TYR A 447 -8.75 -13.19 -36.40
C TYR A 447 -7.47 -13.90 -36.82
N SER A 448 -6.61 -14.32 -35.88
CA SER A 448 -5.40 -15.10 -36.23
C SER A 448 -5.75 -16.43 -36.92
N GLN A 449 -6.80 -17.12 -36.46
CA GLN A 449 -7.31 -18.33 -37.09
C GLN A 449 -7.93 -18.07 -38.47
N LYS A 450 -8.64 -16.94 -38.64
CA LYS A 450 -9.14 -16.50 -39.94
C LYS A 450 -7.99 -16.22 -40.92
N ALA A 451 -7.00 -15.42 -40.51
CA ALA A 451 -5.86 -15.05 -41.34
C ALA A 451 -5.09 -16.29 -41.81
N ALA A 452 -4.81 -17.25 -40.93
CA ALA A 452 -4.19 -18.52 -41.32
C ALA A 452 -4.96 -19.25 -42.43
N LEU A 453 -6.29 -19.41 -42.27
CA LEU A 453 -7.15 -20.03 -43.29
C LEU A 453 -7.27 -19.21 -44.59
N GLU A 454 -7.10 -17.88 -44.53
CA GLU A 454 -7.03 -17.02 -45.72
C GLU A 454 -5.69 -17.15 -46.45
N HIS A 455 -4.59 -17.36 -45.73
CA HIS A 455 -3.25 -17.52 -46.30
C HIS A 455 -3.08 -18.89 -46.99
N GLU A 456 -3.92 -19.87 -46.64
CA GLU A 456 -4.02 -21.17 -47.31
C GLU A 456 -4.85 -21.15 -48.62
N LEU A 457 -5.51 -20.03 -48.96
CA LEU A 457 -6.31 -19.93 -50.18
C LEU A 457 -5.41 -19.82 -51.44
N PRO A 458 -5.73 -20.50 -52.56
CA PRO A 458 -5.01 -20.35 -53.83
C PRO A 458 -5.00 -18.93 -54.42
N THR A 459 -5.88 -18.06 -53.92
CA THR A 459 -6.01 -16.64 -54.31
C THR A 459 -5.38 -15.68 -53.29
N ALA A 460 -4.65 -16.17 -52.29
CA ALA A 460 -4.01 -15.35 -51.28
C ALA A 460 -2.90 -14.47 -51.90
N THR A 461 -3.14 -13.15 -51.96
CA THR A 461 -2.14 -12.20 -52.45
C THR A 461 -1.17 -11.81 -51.33
N GLN A 462 0.08 -11.50 -51.66
CA GLN A 462 1.04 -10.97 -50.67
C GLN A 462 0.51 -9.68 -50.00
N LYS A 463 -0.28 -8.88 -50.73
CA LYS A 463 -0.97 -7.68 -50.24
C LYS A 463 -1.98 -8.03 -49.14
N LEU A 464 -2.79 -9.08 -49.32
CA LEU A 464 -3.70 -9.60 -48.29
C LEU A 464 -2.94 -10.13 -47.08
N ILE A 465 -1.91 -10.95 -47.28
CA ILE A 465 -1.09 -11.54 -46.21
C ILE A 465 -0.48 -10.43 -45.33
N THR A 466 0.23 -9.47 -45.94
CA THR A 466 0.84 -8.36 -45.21
C THR A 466 -0.21 -7.50 -44.48
N THR A 467 -1.38 -7.26 -45.08
CA THR A 467 -2.46 -6.51 -44.42
C THR A 467 -3.07 -7.28 -43.25
N ASN A 468 -3.22 -8.61 -43.37
CA ASN A 468 -3.68 -9.48 -42.28
C ASN A 468 -2.70 -9.48 -41.11
N ASP A 469 -1.38 -9.54 -41.37
CA ASP A 469 -0.35 -9.45 -40.33
C ASP A 469 -0.35 -8.07 -39.64
N CYS A 470 -0.55 -6.99 -40.40
CA CYS A 470 -0.72 -5.64 -39.86
C CYS A 470 -1.98 -5.51 -38.98
N ILE A 471 -3.13 -6.08 -39.39
CA ILE A 471 -4.33 -6.14 -38.55
C ILE A 471 -4.06 -6.96 -37.29
N LEU A 472 -3.49 -8.16 -37.42
CA LEU A 472 -3.21 -9.02 -36.26
C LEU A 472 -2.27 -8.34 -35.25
N SER A 473 -1.23 -7.67 -35.73
CA SER A 473 -0.33 -6.84 -34.90
C SER A 473 -1.10 -5.74 -34.16
N SER A 474 -1.97 -4.99 -34.85
CA SER A 474 -2.81 -3.96 -34.20
C SER A 474 -3.79 -4.55 -33.18
N VAL A 475 -4.38 -5.72 -33.45
CA VAL A 475 -5.30 -6.42 -32.54
C VAL A 475 -4.57 -6.96 -31.30
N VAL A 476 -3.34 -7.43 -31.44
CA VAL A 476 -2.48 -7.82 -30.31
C VAL A 476 -2.08 -6.60 -29.48
N ALA A 477 -1.73 -5.48 -30.12
CA ALA A 477 -1.46 -4.21 -29.44
C ALA A 477 -2.69 -3.71 -28.66
N LEU A 478 -3.87 -3.74 -29.27
CA LEU A 478 -5.16 -3.42 -28.61
C LEU A 478 -5.44 -4.34 -27.42
N THR A 479 -5.22 -5.66 -27.57
CA THR A 479 -5.43 -6.64 -26.50
C THR A 479 -4.52 -6.35 -25.30
N ASN A 480 -3.23 -6.09 -25.57
CA ASN A 480 -2.25 -5.76 -24.54
C ASN A 480 -2.56 -4.40 -23.88
N GLY A 481 -2.91 -3.37 -24.67
CA GLY A 481 -3.31 -2.05 -24.16
C GLY A 481 -4.56 -2.13 -23.28
N ALA A 482 -5.60 -2.84 -23.73
CA ALA A 482 -6.80 -3.08 -22.94
C ALA A 482 -6.48 -3.81 -21.61
N GLY A 483 -5.59 -4.81 -21.63
CA GLY A 483 -5.13 -5.52 -20.44
C GLY A 483 -4.35 -4.63 -19.46
N LYS A 484 -3.44 -3.78 -19.97
CA LYS A 484 -2.76 -2.73 -19.18
C LYS A 484 -3.77 -1.81 -18.50
N ILE A 485 -4.71 -1.24 -19.26
CA ILE A 485 -5.71 -0.29 -18.76
C ILE A 485 -6.61 -0.95 -17.70
N ALA A 486 -7.15 -2.14 -17.97
CA ALA A 486 -8.07 -2.83 -17.05
C ALA A 486 -7.40 -3.19 -15.71
N SER A 487 -6.16 -3.70 -15.76
CA SER A 487 -5.38 -4.01 -14.55
C SER A 487 -4.97 -2.75 -13.79
N PHE A 488 -4.44 -1.73 -14.47
CA PHE A 488 -4.13 -0.41 -13.90
C PHE A 488 -5.34 0.22 -13.19
N PHE A 489 -6.51 0.25 -13.85
CA PHE A 489 -7.70 0.88 -13.31
C PHE A 489 -8.23 0.13 -12.07
N SER A 490 -8.15 -1.20 -12.09
CA SER A 490 -8.52 -2.05 -10.93
C SER A 490 -7.56 -1.83 -9.75
N ASN A 491 -6.26 -1.80 -10.01
CA ASN A 491 -5.21 -1.63 -9.00
C ASN A 491 -5.20 -0.23 -8.36
N ASN A 492 -5.84 0.76 -8.97
CA ASN A 492 -5.96 2.13 -8.44
C ASN A 492 -7.40 2.49 -8.02
N LEU A 493 -8.33 1.53 -7.97
CA LEU A 493 -9.74 1.77 -7.62
C LEU A 493 -9.91 2.35 -6.22
N ASP A 494 -9.06 1.93 -5.27
CA ASP A 494 -8.99 2.52 -3.93
C ASP A 494 -8.55 3.99 -3.95
N HIS A 495 -7.74 4.43 -4.92
CA HIS A 495 -7.35 5.84 -5.06
C HIS A 495 -8.47 6.68 -5.71
N PHE A 496 -9.19 6.11 -6.69
CA PHE A 496 -10.36 6.74 -7.30
C PHE A 496 -11.54 6.88 -6.32
N THR A 497 -11.62 6.03 -5.29
CA THR A 497 -12.66 6.08 -4.25
C THR A 497 -12.23 6.80 -2.97
N ALA A 498 -10.99 6.64 -2.51
CA ALA A 498 -10.50 7.32 -1.30
C ALA A 498 -10.33 8.85 -1.47
N SER A 499 -10.20 9.36 -2.70
CA SER A 499 -10.20 10.80 -3.00
C SER A 499 -11.49 11.52 -2.56
N LEU A 500 -12.56 10.78 -2.24
CA LEU A 500 -13.78 11.30 -1.61
C LEU A 500 -13.59 11.73 -0.15
N SER A 501 -12.43 11.42 0.45
CA SER A 501 -12.12 11.67 1.86
C SER A 501 -11.42 13.01 2.13
N CYS A 502 -11.24 13.89 1.13
CA CYS A 502 -10.54 15.17 1.29
C CYS A 502 -11.29 16.25 2.09
N GLY A 503 -12.47 15.96 2.64
CA GLY A 503 -13.20 16.84 3.55
C GLY A 503 -12.50 17.04 4.91
N PRO A 504 -12.99 17.97 5.76
CA PRO A 504 -12.47 18.16 7.10
C PRO A 504 -12.59 16.88 7.95
N LYS A 505 -11.59 16.58 8.79
CA LYS A 505 -11.62 15.42 9.69
C LYS A 505 -12.78 15.53 10.68
N GLY A 506 -13.86 14.79 10.41
CA GLY A 506 -15.08 14.74 11.23
C GLY A 506 -16.36 15.03 10.43
N GLY A 507 -16.26 15.72 9.29
CA GLY A 507 -17.40 16.02 8.42
C GLY A 507 -17.54 15.01 7.28
N THR A 508 -18.74 14.46 7.08
CA THR A 508 -19.10 13.70 5.85
C THR A 508 -19.36 14.62 4.65
N GLU A 509 -19.29 15.94 4.86
CA GLU A 509 -19.93 16.94 4.02
C GLU A 509 -19.06 17.48 2.87
N PHE A 510 -19.74 18.23 2.01
CA PHE A 510 -19.36 18.61 0.66
C PHE A 510 -18.30 19.72 0.62
N ILE A 511 -17.18 19.47 -0.07
CA ILE A 511 -16.36 20.55 -0.61
C ILE A 511 -17.11 21.10 -1.82
N SER A 512 -17.58 22.34 -1.72
CA SER A 512 -18.05 23.06 -2.91
C SER A 512 -16.89 23.26 -3.88
N PRO A 513 -17.01 22.91 -5.17
CA PRO A 513 -15.95 23.16 -6.14
C PRO A 513 -15.63 24.65 -6.30
N LEU A 514 -16.60 25.54 -6.02
CA LEU A 514 -16.36 26.98 -5.91
C LEU A 514 -15.48 27.34 -4.71
N SER A 515 -15.69 26.69 -3.55
CA SER A 515 -14.83 26.86 -2.37
C SER A 515 -13.39 26.39 -2.66
N ALA A 516 -13.23 25.26 -3.35
CA ALA A 516 -11.93 24.78 -3.80
C ALA A 516 -11.23 25.75 -4.77
N GLU A 517 -11.93 26.29 -5.77
CA GLU A 517 -11.34 27.25 -6.72
C GLU A 517 -11.00 28.60 -6.04
N CYS A 518 -11.90 29.14 -5.21
CA CYS A 518 -11.60 30.33 -4.41
C CYS A 518 -10.35 30.12 -3.53
N MET A 519 -10.22 28.96 -2.89
CA MET A 519 -9.02 28.55 -2.14
C MET A 519 -7.75 28.58 -2.99
N LEU A 520 -7.78 28.07 -4.22
CA LEU A 520 -6.64 28.12 -5.13
C LEU A 520 -6.30 29.55 -5.55
N GLN A 521 -7.30 30.41 -5.74
CA GLN A 521 -7.09 31.83 -6.02
C GLN A 521 -6.49 32.58 -4.83
N TYR A 522 -6.94 32.30 -3.60
CA TYR A 522 -6.32 32.85 -2.39
C TYR A 522 -4.90 32.32 -2.18
N LYS A 523 -4.62 31.03 -2.45
CA LYS A 523 -3.27 30.46 -2.44
C LYS A 523 -2.36 31.17 -3.46
N LYS A 524 -2.83 31.37 -4.71
CA LYS A 524 -2.10 32.11 -5.76
C LYS A 524 -1.83 33.56 -5.34
N LYS A 525 -2.83 34.28 -4.79
CA LYS A 525 -2.67 35.64 -4.26
C LYS A 525 -1.65 35.70 -3.11
N ALA A 526 -1.70 34.76 -2.17
CA ALA A 526 -0.76 34.67 -1.06
C ALA A 526 0.67 34.35 -1.53
N VAL A 527 0.85 33.45 -2.51
CA VAL A 527 2.17 33.15 -3.12
C VAL A 527 2.71 34.37 -3.86
N ALA A 528 1.88 35.09 -4.62
CA ALA A 528 2.27 36.33 -5.29
C ALA A 528 2.68 37.42 -4.29
N TYR A 529 1.91 37.59 -3.20
CA TYR A 529 2.23 38.51 -2.11
C TYR A 529 3.56 38.14 -1.42
N MET A 530 3.74 36.87 -1.03
CA MET A 530 5.00 36.39 -0.45
C MET A 530 6.20 36.50 -1.42
N LYS A 531 5.96 36.42 -2.74
CA LYS A 531 7.00 36.70 -3.75
C LYS A 531 7.33 38.20 -3.83
N SER A 532 6.34 39.09 -3.67
CA SER A 532 6.57 40.54 -3.61
C SER A 532 7.31 40.97 -2.35
N LEU A 533 7.02 40.36 -1.19
CA LEU A 533 7.78 40.56 0.06
C LEU A 533 9.22 40.03 -0.02
N LYS A 534 9.47 39.05 -0.88
CA LYS A 534 10.81 38.48 -1.16
C LYS A 534 11.54 39.18 -2.31
N LYS A 535 11.05 40.32 -2.81
CA LYS A 535 11.84 41.16 -3.71
C LYS A 535 13.09 41.61 -2.94
N PRO A 536 14.32 41.38 -3.43
CA PRO A 536 15.50 41.93 -2.77
C PRO A 536 15.35 43.46 -2.73
N TYR A 537 15.70 44.05 -1.58
CA TYR A 537 15.87 45.50 -1.49
C TYR A 537 16.90 45.91 -2.54
N SER A 538 16.62 46.95 -3.32
CA SER A 538 17.61 47.54 -4.23
C SER A 538 18.86 47.90 -3.44
N ASP A 539 20.05 47.57 -3.98
CA ASP A 539 21.32 47.67 -3.26
C ASP A 539 21.54 49.05 -2.65
N SER A 540 21.23 49.17 -1.36
CA SER A 540 21.40 50.40 -0.59
C SER A 540 22.81 50.46 -0.07
N VAL A 541 23.57 51.49 -0.46
CA VAL A 541 24.93 51.74 0.05
C VAL A 541 24.93 51.65 1.59
N PRO A 542 25.70 50.72 2.20
CA PRO A 542 25.75 50.55 3.64
C PRO A 542 26.03 51.87 4.37
N TYR A 543 25.41 52.09 5.53
CA TYR A 543 25.47 53.40 6.19
C TYR A 543 26.90 53.88 6.50
N GLU A 544 27.81 52.97 6.86
CA GLU A 544 29.23 53.29 7.07
C GLU A 544 29.94 53.69 5.78
N GLU A 545 29.63 53.02 4.66
CA GLU A 545 30.15 53.35 3.33
C GLU A 545 29.55 54.66 2.81
N ALA A 546 28.27 54.94 3.08
CA ALA A 546 27.65 56.23 2.80
C ALA A 546 28.31 57.37 3.61
N LEU A 547 28.67 57.12 4.88
CA LEU A 547 29.44 58.07 5.70
C LEU A 547 30.91 58.18 5.28
N ALA A 548 31.52 57.13 4.72
CA ALA A 548 32.85 57.18 4.13
C ALA A 548 32.82 58.03 2.84
N ASN A 549 31.92 57.71 1.91
CA ASN A 549 31.72 58.44 0.67
C ASN A 549 31.33 59.90 0.92
N ARG A 550 30.51 60.21 1.93
CA ARG A 550 30.24 61.60 2.34
C ARG A 550 31.50 62.33 2.84
N ARG A 551 32.38 61.68 3.60
CA ARG A 551 33.66 62.27 4.06
C ARG A 551 34.66 62.45 2.92
N VAL A 552 34.73 61.49 1.99
CA VAL A 552 35.54 61.61 0.77
C VAL A 552 35.03 62.75 -0.11
N LEU A 553 33.72 62.89 -0.31
CA LEU A 553 33.13 64.00 -1.06
C LEU A 553 33.39 65.35 -0.39
N LEU A 554 33.21 65.47 0.93
CA LEU A 554 33.48 66.71 1.66
C LEU A 554 34.95 67.13 1.56
N SER A 555 35.89 66.21 1.85
CA SER A 555 37.34 66.48 1.69
C SER A 555 37.74 66.76 0.23
N SER A 556 37.04 66.16 -0.75
CA SER A 556 37.24 66.47 -2.18
C SER A 556 36.70 67.86 -2.56
N THR A 557 35.61 68.32 -1.95
CA THR A 557 35.12 69.70 -2.13
C THR A 557 36.03 70.72 -1.45
N GLU A 558 36.49 70.43 -0.22
CA GLU A 558 37.46 71.25 0.52
C GLU A 558 38.79 71.36 -0.23
N SER A 559 39.33 70.24 -0.75
CA SER A 559 40.57 70.26 -1.53
C SER A 559 40.40 70.97 -2.88
N ARG A 560 39.23 70.84 -3.53
CA ARG A 560 38.91 71.58 -4.76
C ARG A 560 38.80 73.08 -4.50
N GLU A 561 38.23 73.48 -3.38
CA GLU A 561 38.08 74.89 -2.99
C GLU A 561 39.42 75.51 -2.59
N GLY A 562 40.25 74.80 -1.82
CA GLY A 562 41.63 75.21 -1.53
C GLY A 562 42.48 75.32 -2.79
N LEU A 563 42.36 74.38 -3.73
CA LEU A 563 43.05 74.45 -5.03
C LEU A 563 42.54 75.62 -5.88
N ALA A 564 41.24 75.91 -5.87
CA ALA A 564 40.67 77.07 -6.56
C ALA A 564 41.19 78.40 -5.97
N GLN A 565 41.31 78.51 -4.64
CA GLN A 565 41.93 79.66 -3.98
C GLN A 565 43.42 79.78 -4.35
N GLN A 566 44.16 78.68 -4.43
CA GLN A 566 45.57 78.69 -4.85
C GLN A 566 45.73 79.09 -6.33
N VAL A 567 44.83 78.65 -7.21
CA VAL A 567 44.77 79.09 -8.61
C VAL A 567 44.48 80.60 -8.66
N GLN A 568 43.46 81.09 -7.95
CA GLN A 568 43.13 82.51 -7.88
C GLN A 568 44.32 83.37 -7.40
N GLN A 569 44.99 82.97 -6.31
CA GLN A 569 46.18 83.67 -5.80
C GLN A 569 47.35 83.66 -6.79
N SER A 570 47.53 82.58 -7.56
CA SER A 570 48.58 82.51 -8.58
C SER A 570 48.24 83.36 -9.82
N LEU A 571 46.97 83.44 -10.22
CA LEU A 571 46.50 84.37 -11.26
C LEU A 571 46.66 85.83 -10.84
N GLU A 572 46.31 86.19 -9.60
CA GLU A 572 46.53 87.54 -9.07
C GLU A 572 48.03 87.91 -8.97
N LYS A 573 48.89 86.92 -8.69
CA LYS A 573 50.35 87.12 -8.72
C LYS A 573 50.88 87.28 -10.13
N ILE A 574 50.35 86.53 -11.10
CA ILE A 574 50.67 86.70 -12.53
C ILE A 574 50.27 88.10 -13.00
N ALA A 575 49.04 88.54 -12.73
CA ALA A 575 48.56 89.88 -13.11
C ALA A 575 49.43 91.01 -12.54
N LYS A 576 49.91 90.88 -11.29
CA LYS A 576 50.87 91.84 -10.68
C LYS A 576 52.23 91.81 -11.39
N LEU A 577 52.76 90.63 -11.70
CA LEU A 577 54.02 90.48 -12.45
C LEU A 577 53.89 90.98 -13.91
N GLU A 578 52.71 90.89 -14.51
CA GLU A 578 52.41 91.48 -15.82
C GLU A 578 52.34 93.01 -15.74
N GLN A 579 51.71 93.58 -14.71
CA GLN A 579 51.73 95.02 -14.44
C GLN A 579 53.15 95.55 -14.16
N GLU A 580 53.95 94.83 -13.39
CA GLU A 580 55.37 95.15 -13.14
C GLU A 580 56.18 95.06 -14.44
N LYS A 581 55.96 94.04 -15.28
CA LYS A 581 56.58 93.89 -16.60
C LYS A 581 56.22 95.06 -17.52
N GLU A 582 54.97 95.52 -17.53
CA GLU A 582 54.55 96.70 -18.29
C GLU A 582 55.20 97.98 -17.74
N HIS A 583 55.26 98.15 -16.42
CA HIS A 583 55.97 99.26 -15.77
C HIS A 583 57.45 99.31 -16.18
N TRP A 584 58.18 98.21 -16.04
CA TRP A 584 59.59 98.12 -16.43
C TRP A 584 59.79 98.26 -17.95
N MET A 585 58.83 97.83 -18.78
CA MET A 585 58.87 98.07 -20.23
C MET A 585 58.72 99.56 -20.56
N LEU A 586 57.82 100.27 -19.89
CA LEU A 586 57.64 101.72 -20.04
C LEU A 586 58.86 102.48 -19.52
N GLU A 587 59.45 102.10 -18.37
CA GLU A 587 60.69 102.69 -17.89
C GLU A 587 61.87 102.44 -18.85
N ALA A 588 61.99 101.24 -19.40
CA ALA A 588 63.02 100.92 -20.40
C ALA A 588 62.83 101.72 -21.70
N GLN A 589 61.59 101.95 -22.14
CA GLN A 589 61.29 102.84 -23.27
C GLN A 589 61.64 104.30 -22.95
N LEU A 590 61.29 104.81 -21.76
CA LEU A 590 61.64 106.16 -21.31
C LEU A 590 63.16 106.35 -21.17
N ALA A 591 63.87 105.33 -20.67
CA ALA A 591 65.33 105.31 -20.61
C ALA A 591 65.95 105.31 -22.01
N LYS A 592 65.44 104.49 -22.93
CA LYS A 592 65.86 104.49 -24.34
C LYS A 592 65.63 105.86 -25.00
N ILE A 593 64.48 106.49 -24.79
CA ILE A 593 64.17 107.84 -25.33
C ILE A 593 65.09 108.91 -24.73
N LYS A 594 65.45 108.81 -23.44
CA LYS A 594 66.47 109.70 -22.83
C LYS A 594 67.84 109.50 -23.49
N LEU A 595 68.27 108.25 -23.66
CA LEU A 595 69.56 107.89 -24.25
C LEU A 595 69.62 108.26 -25.74
N GLU A 596 68.53 108.11 -26.50
CA GLU A 596 68.42 108.60 -27.88
C GLU A 596 68.47 110.14 -27.94
N LYS A 597 67.85 110.86 -27.01
CA LYS A 597 67.98 112.33 -26.90
C LYS A 597 69.41 112.77 -26.53
N GLU A 598 70.11 112.03 -25.69
CA GLU A 598 71.52 112.32 -25.39
C GLU A 598 72.45 111.96 -26.55
N ASN A 599 72.20 110.87 -27.28
CA ASN A 599 72.92 110.56 -28.51
C ASN A 599 72.63 111.58 -29.63
N GLN A 600 71.41 112.12 -29.72
CA GLN A 600 71.10 113.24 -30.62
C GLN A 600 71.84 114.51 -30.20
N LYS A 601 71.89 114.83 -28.89
CA LYS A 601 72.71 115.94 -28.38
C LYS A 601 74.18 115.74 -28.72
N LEU A 602 74.76 114.57 -28.43
CA LEU A 602 76.15 114.24 -28.75
C LEU A 602 76.43 114.36 -30.26
N LYS A 603 75.53 113.88 -31.13
CA LYS A 603 75.64 114.07 -32.60
C LYS A 603 75.50 115.53 -33.04
N SER A 604 74.76 116.37 -32.30
CA SER A 604 74.69 117.82 -32.56
C SER A 604 75.84 118.63 -31.93
N SER A 605 76.58 118.04 -30.99
CA SER A 605 77.72 118.68 -30.31
C SER A 605 79.07 118.27 -30.91
N LEU A 606 79.21 117.03 -31.41
CA LEU A 606 80.35 116.58 -32.20
C LEU A 606 80.17 116.90 -33.71
N SER A 607 80.02 118.17 -34.04
CA SER A 607 80.24 118.68 -35.40
C SER A 607 80.72 120.13 -35.45
N GLY A 608 81.42 120.58 -34.40
CA GLY A 608 82.15 121.85 -34.37
C GLY A 608 83.62 121.65 -34.75
N GLN A 609 83.96 121.99 -36.00
CA GLN A 609 85.30 121.98 -36.63
C GLN A 609 85.89 120.61 -37.06
N LEU A 610 86.43 120.61 -38.29
CA LEU A 610 87.20 119.58 -39.04
C LEU A 610 86.44 118.28 -39.42
N ILE A 611 86.42 117.73 -40.66
CA ILE A 611 87.33 117.74 -41.84
C ILE A 611 88.63 116.96 -41.55
N GLU A 612 89.03 115.85 -42.18
CA GLU A 612 88.56 114.94 -43.26
C GLU A 612 89.56 113.71 -43.27
N PRO A 613 89.68 112.81 -44.29
CA PRO A 613 88.71 112.21 -45.22
C PRO A 613 88.85 110.66 -45.38
N MET A 614 87.76 109.97 -45.81
CA MET A 614 87.74 108.75 -46.68
C MET A 614 88.55 107.46 -46.30
N PRO A 615 88.47 106.33 -47.05
CA PRO A 615 87.43 105.81 -47.98
C PRO A 615 86.94 104.37 -47.60
N GLU A 616 86.32 103.65 -48.56
CA GLU A 616 86.31 102.17 -48.76
C GLU A 616 85.11 101.28 -48.33
N ASN A 617 84.42 100.75 -49.35
CA ASN A 617 84.19 99.32 -49.68
C ASN A 617 83.41 98.33 -48.78
N SER A 618 82.15 98.08 -49.20
CA SER A 618 81.66 96.81 -49.83
C SER A 618 81.50 95.48 -49.04
N VAL A 619 80.72 94.54 -49.65
CA VAL A 619 80.75 93.06 -49.47
C VAL A 619 80.25 92.52 -48.10
N LEU A 620 79.41 91.48 -47.95
CA LEU A 620 78.46 90.68 -48.78
C LEU A 620 77.41 90.07 -47.77
N LEU A 621 76.48 89.12 -47.99
CA LEU A 621 76.09 88.17 -49.06
C LEU A 621 74.58 87.83 -48.89
N ASN A 622 73.95 87.16 -49.86
CA ASN A 622 72.61 86.55 -49.75
C ASN A 622 72.71 85.01 -49.71
N ALA A 623 71.70 84.32 -49.16
CA ALA A 623 71.34 82.94 -49.56
C ALA A 623 69.89 82.62 -49.15
N ALA A 624 69.18 81.80 -49.95
CA ALA A 624 67.82 81.34 -49.68
C ALA A 624 67.52 80.00 -50.38
N GLU A 625 66.51 79.29 -49.86
CA GLU A 625 65.80 78.12 -50.44
C GLU A 625 66.61 76.83 -50.74
N GLY A 626 65.95 75.67 -50.56
CA GLY A 626 66.51 74.34 -50.88
C GLY A 626 65.90 73.17 -50.09
N GLU A 627 65.08 72.38 -50.79
CA GLU A 627 64.70 70.96 -50.58
C GLU A 627 64.98 70.24 -49.22
N ARG A 628 63.96 69.53 -48.69
CA ARG A 628 63.82 68.08 -48.91
C ARG A 628 62.54 67.45 -48.34
N GLU A 629 62.14 66.34 -48.94
CA GLU A 629 60.95 65.54 -48.64
C GLU A 629 61.33 64.08 -48.28
N GLU A 630 60.37 63.35 -47.71
CA GLU A 630 60.29 61.88 -47.58
C GLU A 630 61.25 61.07 -46.66
N ALA A 631 60.70 59.90 -46.25
CA ALA A 631 61.28 58.81 -45.45
C ALA A 631 61.64 59.14 -43.97
N ILE A 632 61.43 58.26 -42.99
CA ILE A 632 61.28 56.79 -43.01
C ILE A 632 60.01 56.34 -42.24
N LYS A 633 59.37 55.26 -42.70
CA LYS A 633 58.20 54.59 -42.07
C LYS A 633 58.63 53.50 -41.06
N LYS A 634 57.71 53.12 -40.16
CA LYS A 634 57.78 52.04 -39.14
C LYS A 634 58.53 52.47 -37.86
N THR A 635 58.27 51.89 -36.67
CA THR A 635 57.71 50.55 -36.38
C THR A 635 56.94 50.51 -35.02
N SER A 636 55.79 49.80 -34.97
CA SER A 636 55.34 48.84 -33.91
C SER A 636 55.42 49.17 -32.39
N ARG A 637 54.53 48.70 -31.48
CA ARG A 637 53.45 47.69 -31.59
C ARG A 637 52.52 47.63 -30.34
N GLU A 638 51.25 47.31 -30.57
CA GLU A 638 50.40 46.37 -29.78
C GLU A 638 50.01 46.68 -28.30
N PRO A 639 48.97 46.01 -27.72
CA PRO A 639 47.81 46.77 -27.23
C PRO A 639 47.27 46.39 -25.83
N VAL A 640 46.24 47.12 -25.38
CA VAL A 640 45.36 46.72 -24.27
C VAL A 640 43.91 46.62 -24.73
N LYS A 641 43.24 45.51 -24.41
CA LYS A 641 41.83 45.24 -24.76
C LYS A 641 40.88 46.17 -24.00
N ARG A 642 39.79 46.61 -24.64
CA ARG A 642 38.54 47.00 -23.98
C ARG A 642 37.36 46.29 -24.65
N MET A 643 36.41 45.83 -23.84
CA MET A 643 35.20 45.15 -24.31
C MET A 643 34.21 46.15 -24.90
N SER A 644 33.59 45.78 -26.03
CA SER A 644 32.40 46.45 -26.56
C SER A 644 31.17 46.02 -25.79
N LEU A 645 30.71 46.83 -24.83
CA LEU A 645 29.36 46.73 -24.29
C LEU A 645 28.40 47.45 -25.24
N ILE A 646 27.48 46.71 -25.85
CA ILE A 646 26.40 47.28 -26.65
C ILE A 646 25.34 47.83 -25.69
N PHE A 647 25.12 49.14 -25.73
CA PHE A 647 24.02 49.77 -25.00
C PHE A 647 22.67 49.39 -25.65
N SER A 648 21.73 48.93 -24.84
CA SER A 648 20.34 48.73 -25.25
C SER A 648 19.66 50.09 -25.50
N SER A 649 19.09 50.27 -26.68
CA SER A 649 18.23 51.42 -27.01
C SER A 649 17.00 51.43 -26.10
N GLY A 650 16.76 52.54 -25.39
CA GLY A 650 15.63 52.66 -24.46
C GLY A 650 14.32 52.99 -25.17
N GLN A 651 13.28 52.17 -24.95
CA GLN A 651 11.92 52.46 -25.42
C GLN A 651 10.81 51.92 -24.48
N GLU A 652 11.06 51.88 -23.17
CA GLU A 652 10.09 51.47 -22.12
C GLU A 652 10.00 52.52 -21.00
N VAL A 653 9.67 53.78 -21.36
CA VAL A 653 9.45 54.88 -20.38
C VAL A 653 8.08 55.55 -20.56
N ILE A 654 7.28 55.13 -21.55
CA ILE A 654 5.92 55.61 -21.79
C ILE A 654 4.97 54.42 -21.64
N ASP A 655 4.40 54.30 -20.43
CA ASP A 655 3.12 53.62 -20.10
C ASP A 655 2.88 53.60 -18.58
N LEU A 656 3.92 53.78 -17.77
CA LEU A 656 3.81 53.77 -16.29
C LEU A 656 3.16 55.03 -15.67
N ILE A 657 2.47 55.86 -16.45
CA ILE A 657 1.83 57.11 -16.02
C ILE A 657 0.39 57.25 -16.56
N PHE A 658 -0.39 56.17 -16.61
CA PHE A 658 -1.83 56.27 -16.97
C PHE A 658 -2.82 55.32 -16.26
N VAL A 659 -2.50 54.85 -15.06
CA VAL A 659 -3.50 54.18 -14.17
C VAL A 659 -3.43 54.78 -12.75
N GLY A 660 -3.94 56.00 -12.60
CA GLY A 660 -3.83 56.77 -11.35
C GLY A 660 -4.99 57.72 -11.05
N THR A 661 -6.19 57.49 -11.60
CA THR A 661 -7.29 58.47 -11.47
C THR A 661 -8.71 57.86 -11.59
N ALA A 662 -9.04 56.82 -10.82
CA ALA A 662 -10.42 56.28 -10.76
C ALA A 662 -10.74 55.45 -9.51
N PHE A 663 -10.69 56.02 -8.29
CA PHE A 663 -11.39 55.43 -7.12
C PHE A 663 -11.66 56.46 -6.00
N VAL A 664 -12.78 57.17 -6.11
CA VAL A 664 -13.38 58.01 -5.06
C VAL A 664 -14.91 57.91 -5.19
N CYS A 665 -15.62 57.70 -4.08
CA CYS A 665 -17.09 57.66 -3.95
C CYS A 665 -17.85 56.60 -4.79
N ASN A 666 -17.90 55.36 -4.31
CA ASN A 666 -18.97 54.92 -3.38
C ASN A 666 -18.62 53.56 -2.74
#